data_AF-A0A951LIC1-F1
#
_entry.id   AF-A0A951LIC1-F1
#
_cell.length_a   1.000
_cell.length_b   1.000
_cell.length_c   1.000
_cell.angle_alpha   90.00
_cell.angle_beta   90.00
_cell.angle_gamma   90.00
#
_symmetry.space_group_name_H-M   'P 1'
#
loop_
_entity.id
_entity.type
_entity.pdbx_description
1 polymer ?
#
loop_
_entity_poly.entity_id
_entity_poly.type
_entity_poly.pdbx_seq_one_letter_code
_entity_poly.pdbx_strand_id
1 'polypeptide(L)'
;MMIKYLVKWLTPLVILLSSLETSSLALIVRVDATRGAPRLLVNNQPVRARMFFGIQQSAPLMVVPGREQTSFDFTANESEPATATMHFRFGQTAGEVYLDNIRVTDLTTQQDVIPLCNFEDGPNSFTRDWTYWPQGEQNTVGKIQVEPGVGEGGSAGLHISLKAPANGQWPDFHIYHQPHLALTQGHRYRVSFWLRVDHPREVHVAFYRPGANFVFLGGPPGYFESQIKLAASAGVNFVSFPIGLPWPAPGQPVDWAEVDNICATVLAANPQALLLPRIPMDPPGWWQQAHPDEIMRWEDEAGKAHRKVAVVSSALYRHDAGERLAALVTHLEAKFGEHVAGYHPSGQNTGEWFYEDTWGNALSGYAPADQAAWRQWLRVRYATDAALQTAWQDAAATFATATVPAPALRHAAPAGVLRDPTRERALTDFAEFQQERMADCVCDFARVVRQASQGRKLVVFFYGYVFEFGAVHTGASTAGHYGLRRVLNSPDIDVLCSPISYFDRGLDGGAPSMTAAESVALAGKMWLNEDDTATYLSSGDAPGWTEKVTTLADTNAELVRNVGQEAIRNFGTWWMDLGSSGWFNDPGMWDALARLKALDEPLLQQPTPYHPEVAAVLDLRSMCHVAEGGEIVTRPAVYEARKPLGRTGAPYGQYLLDDVIARRVQSKLYVFLNAWCLSAAQRAGILQATRGSTRIWCYAPGYLDENGASTTQSVTAMRELTGFNLQPVTPPQAWATPTQAGQKLGLTKPFGVARAVQPLFAAADARPDEVLATYPDGSAAVALRTTATGPSLFVGVPGLTEELLRIAARTAGVHLFTQSDCYVYTNGPFLVLHAAQAGPLMVDTGKASSLKDVLSGQTLGRGPRIPLVMQRGETRVLRY
;
A
#
# COMPACT_ATOMS: atom_id res chain seq x y z
N MET A 1 -49.60 19.09 42.17
CA MET A 1 -50.52 18.66 43.24
C MET A 1 -51.60 17.80 42.61
N MET A 2 -51.60 16.49 42.92
CA MET A 2 -52.61 15.44 42.64
C MET A 2 -52.99 15.19 41.18
N ILE A 3 -52.46 14.17 40.50
CA ILE A 3 -52.71 12.72 40.68
C ILE A 3 -54.21 12.39 40.74
N LYS A 4 -54.75 11.92 39.61
CA LYS A 4 -55.84 10.93 39.54
C LYS A 4 -55.45 9.87 38.51
N TYR A 5 -54.82 8.80 39.01
CA TYR A 5 -54.74 7.50 38.37
C TYR A 5 -55.71 6.57 39.10
N LEU A 6 -56.51 5.79 38.38
CA LEU A 6 -56.49 4.32 38.48
C LEU A 6 -57.46 3.68 37.45
N VAL A 7 -56.86 2.97 36.50
CA VAL A 7 -57.15 1.55 36.18
C VAL A 7 -58.48 1.21 35.48
N LYS A 8 -58.36 0.85 34.19
CA LYS A 8 -59.10 -0.26 33.57
C LYS A 8 -58.12 -1.17 32.81
N TRP A 9 -58.28 -2.46 33.05
CA TRP A 9 -57.39 -3.58 32.74
C TRP A 9 -57.58 -4.16 31.32
N LEU A 10 -56.46 -4.62 30.76
CA LEU A 10 -56.17 -5.79 29.92
C LEU A 10 -56.98 -6.10 28.63
N THR A 11 -56.24 -5.98 27.52
CA THR A 11 -56.11 -6.75 26.26
C THR A 11 -56.98 -8.00 26.00
N PRO A 12 -57.30 -8.26 24.71
CA PRO A 12 -56.44 -9.13 23.88
C PRO A 12 -56.06 -8.40 22.56
N LEU A 13 -54.79 -8.23 22.20
CA LEU A 13 -53.84 -9.17 21.57
C LEU A 13 -54.47 -10.07 20.51
N VAL A 14 -53.83 -10.08 19.33
CA VAL A 14 -54.00 -10.97 18.16
C VAL A 14 -54.67 -10.27 16.96
N ILE A 15 -53.85 -10.05 15.92
CA ILE A 15 -54.15 -9.61 14.54
C ILE A 15 -54.21 -8.08 14.31
N LEU A 16 -53.04 -7.45 14.37
CA LEU A 16 -52.54 -6.57 13.29
C LEU A 16 -51.00 -6.51 13.40
N LEU A 17 -50.41 -7.71 13.45
CA LEU A 17 -49.02 -7.99 13.12
C LEU A 17 -49.00 -8.39 11.64
N SER A 18 -48.87 -7.42 10.75
CA SER A 18 -48.44 -7.60 9.36
C SER A 18 -48.27 -6.22 8.74
N SER A 19 -47.06 -5.89 8.30
CA SER A 19 -46.58 -4.61 7.74
C SER A 19 -45.84 -3.63 8.68
N LEU A 20 -45.18 -4.12 9.73
CA LEU A 20 -43.85 -3.58 10.03
C LEU A 20 -42.86 -4.43 9.24
N GLU A 21 -42.60 -4.03 7.99
CA GLU A 21 -41.32 -4.37 7.39
C GLU A 21 -40.26 -3.93 8.40
N THR A 22 -39.55 -4.91 8.97
CA THR A 22 -38.28 -4.64 9.61
C THR A 22 -37.42 -4.00 8.52
N SER A 23 -37.39 -2.67 8.45
CA SER A 23 -36.25 -1.96 7.90
C SER A 23 -35.06 -2.49 8.69
N SER A 24 -34.34 -3.43 8.08
CA SER A 24 -33.07 -3.91 8.57
C SER A 24 -32.22 -2.67 8.81
N LEU A 25 -31.67 -2.56 10.02
CA LEU A 25 -30.80 -1.44 10.34
C LEU A 25 -29.61 -1.51 9.38
N ALA A 26 -29.46 -0.48 8.53
CA ALA A 26 -28.34 -0.38 7.61
C ALA A 26 -27.02 -0.54 8.39
N LEU A 27 -26.16 -1.45 7.94
CA LEU A 27 -24.88 -1.77 8.56
C LEU A 27 -24.04 -0.49 8.76
N ILE A 28 -23.49 -0.29 9.95
CA ILE A 28 -22.57 0.81 10.27
C ILE A 28 -21.19 0.22 10.54
N VAL A 29 -20.18 0.69 9.83
CA VAL A 29 -18.79 0.28 10.03
C VAL A 29 -17.91 1.52 10.11
N ARG A 30 -17.21 1.71 11.22
CA ARG A 30 -16.40 2.91 11.51
C ARG A 30 -15.16 2.55 12.31
N VAL A 31 -14.17 3.45 12.28
CA VAL A 31 -13.02 3.38 13.19
C VAL A 31 -13.37 4.14 14.48
N ASP A 32 -13.16 3.48 15.62
CA ASP A 32 -13.20 4.08 16.96
C ASP A 32 -11.79 4.22 17.51
N ALA A 33 -11.41 5.44 17.85
CA ALA A 33 -10.14 5.75 18.51
C ALA A 33 -10.33 6.39 19.90
N THR A 34 -11.54 6.36 20.47
CA THR A 34 -11.85 7.05 21.74
C THR A 34 -11.04 6.54 22.94
N ARG A 35 -10.47 5.33 22.86
CA ARG A 35 -9.58 4.75 23.88
C ARG A 35 -8.09 4.89 23.54
N GLY A 36 -7.73 5.76 22.59
CA GLY A 36 -6.34 6.02 22.19
C GLY A 36 -5.69 4.94 21.32
N ALA A 37 -6.40 3.85 21.01
CA ALA A 37 -6.00 2.83 20.05
C ALA A 37 -7.12 2.66 19.01
N PRO A 38 -6.84 2.88 17.72
CA PRO A 38 -7.83 2.68 16.66
C PRO A 38 -8.32 1.23 16.64
N ARG A 39 -9.64 1.06 16.58
CA ARG A 39 -10.30 -0.24 16.42
C ARG A 39 -11.42 -0.14 15.41
N LEU A 40 -11.66 -1.24 14.72
CA LEU A 40 -12.76 -1.34 13.79
C LEU A 40 -14.04 -1.70 14.54
N LEU A 41 -15.11 -0.94 14.34
CA LEU A 41 -16.43 -1.23 14.88
C LEU A 41 -17.38 -1.63 13.75
N VAL A 42 -18.12 -2.71 13.96
CA VAL A 42 -19.26 -3.12 13.13
C VAL A 42 -20.51 -3.04 14.02
N ASN A 43 -21.46 -2.18 13.67
CA ASN A 43 -22.64 -1.88 14.48
C ASN A 43 -22.30 -1.58 15.95
N ASN A 44 -21.26 -0.73 16.15
CA ASN A 44 -20.68 -0.37 17.44
C ASN A 44 -20.03 -1.52 18.23
N GLN A 45 -19.87 -2.70 17.64
CA GLN A 45 -19.15 -3.82 18.25
C GLN A 45 -17.72 -3.87 17.73
N PRO A 46 -16.70 -3.92 18.60
CA PRO A 46 -15.32 -4.03 18.17
C PRO A 46 -15.08 -5.40 17.51
N VAL A 47 -14.47 -5.38 16.34
CA VAL A 47 -14.08 -6.58 15.58
C VAL A 47 -12.60 -6.54 15.25
N ARG A 48 -12.02 -7.71 14.98
CA ARG A 48 -10.65 -7.79 14.48
C ARG A 48 -10.58 -7.13 13.10
N ALA A 49 -9.62 -6.24 12.90
CA ALA A 49 -9.38 -5.59 11.61
C ALA A 49 -8.58 -6.53 10.70
N ARG A 50 -9.18 -7.67 10.34
CA ARG A 50 -8.58 -8.70 9.47
C ARG A 50 -9.45 -8.85 8.24
N MET A 51 -8.83 -8.77 7.08
CA MET A 51 -9.49 -8.73 5.77
C MET A 51 -8.77 -9.67 4.80
N PHE A 52 -9.53 -10.25 3.87
CA PHE A 52 -8.96 -10.93 2.72
C PHE A 52 -9.18 -10.08 1.48
N PHE A 53 -8.20 -10.07 0.57
CA PHE A 53 -8.37 -9.56 -0.78
C PHE A 53 -8.05 -10.61 -1.81
N GLY A 54 -8.93 -10.69 -2.81
CA GLY A 54 -8.64 -11.40 -4.04
C GLY A 54 -9.28 -10.69 -5.21
N ILE A 55 -8.94 -11.18 -6.40
CA ILE A 55 -9.46 -10.69 -7.67
C ILE A 55 -10.27 -11.83 -8.28
N GLN A 56 -11.48 -11.55 -8.75
CA GLN A 56 -12.26 -12.56 -9.46
C GLN A 56 -11.60 -12.83 -10.81
N GLN A 57 -11.06 -14.04 -10.96
CA GLN A 57 -10.56 -14.56 -12.23
C GLN A 57 -10.91 -16.04 -12.35
N SER A 58 -10.98 -16.52 -13.59
CA SER A 58 -10.98 -17.95 -13.85
C SER A 58 -9.65 -18.56 -13.43
N ALA A 59 -9.68 -19.68 -12.71
CA ALA A 59 -8.45 -20.42 -12.43
C ALA A 59 -7.78 -20.87 -13.75
N PRO A 60 -6.45 -20.76 -13.87
CA PRO A 60 -5.73 -21.43 -14.94
C PRO A 60 -5.85 -22.95 -14.76
N LEU A 61 -5.97 -23.65 -15.88
CA LEU A 61 -5.76 -25.09 -15.95
C LEU A 61 -4.27 -25.30 -16.20
N MET A 62 -3.56 -25.89 -15.23
CA MET A 62 -2.18 -26.32 -15.42
C MET A 62 -2.17 -27.61 -16.22
N VAL A 63 -1.59 -27.58 -17.42
CA VAL A 63 -1.54 -28.72 -18.34
C VAL A 63 -0.09 -29.12 -18.53
N VAL A 64 0.20 -30.41 -18.39
CA VAL A 64 1.55 -30.99 -18.55
C VAL A 64 1.62 -31.87 -19.80
N PRO A 65 2.82 -32.18 -20.34
CA PRO A 65 2.95 -33.06 -21.50
C PRO A 65 2.35 -34.44 -21.26
N GLY A 66 1.35 -34.77 -22.06
CA GLY A 66 0.55 -35.97 -21.92
C GLY A 66 -0.73 -35.85 -22.75
N ARG A 67 -1.48 -36.95 -22.90
CA ARG A 67 -2.85 -36.88 -23.43
C ARG A 67 -3.79 -36.67 -22.25
N GLU A 68 -4.54 -35.58 -22.25
CA GLU A 68 -5.46 -35.27 -21.16
C GLU A 68 -6.86 -34.94 -21.70
N GLN A 69 -7.86 -35.60 -21.12
CA GLN A 69 -9.24 -35.18 -21.23
C GLN A 69 -9.52 -34.22 -20.08
N THR A 70 -9.85 -32.98 -20.39
CA THR A 70 -10.15 -31.96 -19.38
C THR A 70 -11.65 -31.73 -19.31
N SER A 71 -12.19 -31.67 -18.09
CA SER A 71 -13.57 -31.25 -17.87
C SER A 71 -13.71 -30.54 -16.53
N PHE A 72 -14.57 -29.51 -16.52
CA PHE A 72 -14.95 -28.79 -15.32
C PHE A 72 -16.41 -28.35 -15.43
N ASP A 73 -17.02 -28.10 -14.27
CA ASP A 73 -18.37 -27.55 -14.19
C ASP A 73 -18.32 -26.13 -13.64
N PHE A 74 -19.20 -25.25 -14.13
CA PHE A 74 -19.40 -23.92 -13.57
C PHE A 74 -20.89 -23.58 -13.51
N THR A 75 -21.26 -22.58 -12.72
CA THR A 75 -22.62 -22.03 -12.70
C THR A 75 -22.57 -20.64 -13.33
N ALA A 76 -23.45 -20.35 -14.29
CA ALA A 76 -23.43 -19.03 -14.94
C ALA A 76 -23.85 -17.94 -13.95
N ASN A 77 -23.04 -16.89 -13.87
CA ASN A 77 -23.25 -15.76 -12.95
C ASN A 77 -24.47 -14.92 -13.37
N GLU A 78 -24.71 -14.81 -14.68
CA GLU A 78 -25.82 -14.07 -15.27
C GLU A 78 -26.40 -14.80 -16.48
N SER A 79 -27.62 -14.40 -16.82
CA SER A 79 -28.23 -14.77 -18.10
C SER A 79 -27.68 -13.88 -19.19
N GLU A 80 -27.10 -14.49 -20.21
CA GLU A 80 -26.81 -13.83 -21.48
C GLU A 80 -27.50 -14.64 -22.58
N PRO A 81 -28.62 -14.15 -23.13
CA PRO A 81 -29.50 -14.98 -23.95
C PRO A 81 -28.96 -15.28 -25.34
N ALA A 82 -27.98 -14.51 -25.84
CA ALA A 82 -27.64 -14.59 -27.26
C ALA A 82 -26.19 -14.26 -27.61
N THR A 83 -25.40 -13.63 -26.75
CA THR A 83 -24.10 -13.04 -27.15
C THR A 83 -22.92 -13.52 -26.33
N ALA A 84 -23.10 -14.52 -25.47
CA ALA A 84 -21.99 -15.05 -24.70
C ALA A 84 -20.92 -15.66 -25.61
N THR A 85 -19.67 -15.61 -25.16
CA THR A 85 -18.49 -16.14 -25.85
C THR A 85 -17.63 -16.94 -24.88
N MET A 86 -16.99 -18.00 -25.36
CA MET A 86 -16.03 -18.83 -24.63
C MET A 86 -14.62 -18.56 -25.15
N HIS A 87 -13.67 -18.25 -24.26
CA HIS A 87 -12.29 -17.92 -24.61
C HIS A 87 -11.32 -18.97 -24.09
N PHE A 88 -10.28 -19.28 -24.86
CA PHE A 88 -9.07 -19.99 -24.42
C PHE A 88 -7.83 -19.10 -24.56
N ARG A 89 -7.08 -18.94 -23.47
CA ARG A 89 -5.74 -18.33 -23.41
C ARG A 89 -4.71 -19.40 -23.04
N PHE A 90 -3.48 -19.27 -23.50
CA PHE A 90 -2.48 -20.34 -23.45
C PHE A 90 -1.17 -19.96 -22.74
N GLY A 91 -1.21 -18.96 -21.87
CA GLY A 91 -0.04 -18.43 -21.16
C GLY A 91 0.96 -17.71 -22.07
N GLN A 92 2.00 -17.14 -21.45
CA GLN A 92 3.05 -16.36 -22.12
C GLN A 92 4.34 -17.16 -22.32
N THR A 93 4.21 -18.40 -22.82
CA THR A 93 5.35 -19.26 -23.19
C THR A 93 5.27 -19.69 -24.66
N ALA A 94 6.42 -19.88 -25.30
CA ALA A 94 6.48 -20.41 -26.67
C ALA A 94 6.28 -21.93 -26.63
N GLY A 95 5.54 -22.51 -27.58
CA GLY A 95 5.16 -23.92 -27.56
C GLY A 95 4.09 -24.31 -28.56
N GLU A 96 3.73 -25.58 -28.52
CA GLU A 96 2.69 -26.18 -29.36
C GLU A 96 1.50 -26.62 -28.50
N VAL A 97 0.29 -26.26 -28.93
CA VAL A 97 -0.97 -26.66 -28.29
C VAL A 97 -1.86 -27.34 -29.31
N TYR A 98 -2.47 -28.45 -28.90
CA TYR A 98 -3.42 -29.21 -29.70
C TYR A 98 -4.73 -29.32 -28.94
N LEU A 99 -5.83 -28.90 -29.58
CA LEU A 99 -7.18 -28.93 -29.04
C LEU A 99 -8.08 -29.80 -29.91
N ASP A 100 -8.97 -30.55 -29.27
CA ASP A 100 -9.98 -31.36 -29.94
C ASP A 100 -11.22 -31.57 -29.02
N ASN A 101 -12.32 -32.06 -29.58
CA ASN A 101 -13.52 -32.49 -28.87
C ASN A 101 -14.09 -31.47 -27.86
N ILE A 102 -14.12 -30.19 -28.23
CA ILE A 102 -14.66 -29.12 -27.37
C ILE A 102 -16.19 -29.24 -27.31
N ARG A 103 -16.75 -29.27 -26.10
CA ARG A 103 -18.20 -29.35 -25.87
C ARG A 103 -18.58 -28.59 -24.60
N VAL A 104 -19.72 -27.92 -24.64
CA VAL A 104 -20.32 -27.28 -23.47
C VAL A 104 -21.78 -27.70 -23.35
N THR A 105 -22.11 -28.37 -22.25
CA THR A 105 -23.46 -28.90 -21.97
C THR A 105 -24.07 -28.16 -20.78
N ASP A 106 -25.26 -27.61 -20.95
CA ASP A 106 -26.11 -27.17 -19.85
C ASP A 106 -26.59 -28.42 -19.10
N LEU A 107 -26.07 -28.65 -17.90
CA LEU A 107 -26.45 -29.77 -17.05
C LEU A 107 -27.85 -29.60 -16.44
N THR A 108 -28.42 -28.40 -16.42
CA THR A 108 -29.78 -28.16 -15.97
C THR A 108 -30.79 -28.63 -17.03
N THR A 109 -30.55 -28.28 -18.30
CA THR A 109 -31.46 -28.61 -19.41
C THR A 109 -31.06 -29.87 -20.19
N GLN A 110 -29.85 -30.37 -19.97
CA GLN A 110 -29.21 -31.47 -20.71
C GLN A 110 -29.00 -31.17 -22.20
N GLN A 111 -28.93 -29.89 -22.58
CA GLN A 111 -28.70 -29.45 -23.96
C GLN A 111 -27.28 -28.91 -24.15
N ASP A 112 -26.70 -29.12 -25.33
CA ASP A 112 -25.41 -28.52 -25.67
C ASP A 112 -25.57 -27.06 -26.06
N VAL A 113 -24.82 -26.19 -25.38
CA VAL A 113 -24.69 -24.76 -25.73
C VAL A 113 -23.56 -24.58 -26.75
N ILE A 114 -22.49 -25.38 -26.63
CA ILE A 114 -21.51 -25.59 -27.70
C ILE A 114 -21.57 -27.07 -28.07
N PRO A 115 -22.14 -27.41 -29.24
CA PRO A 115 -22.11 -28.77 -29.77
C PRO A 115 -20.67 -29.28 -29.92
N LEU A 116 -20.49 -30.60 -29.98
CA LEU A 116 -19.17 -31.21 -30.13
C LEU A 116 -18.41 -30.63 -31.34
N CYS A 117 -17.30 -29.94 -31.05
CA CYS A 117 -16.37 -29.41 -32.03
C CYS A 117 -15.12 -30.30 -32.05
N ASN A 118 -15.04 -31.17 -33.05
CA ASN A 118 -13.99 -32.20 -33.23
C ASN A 118 -13.08 -31.93 -34.44
N PHE A 119 -13.21 -30.75 -35.06
CA PHE A 119 -12.38 -30.28 -36.17
C PHE A 119 -12.35 -31.11 -37.47
N GLU A 120 -13.21 -32.13 -37.61
CA GLU A 120 -13.20 -33.07 -38.75
C GLU A 120 -13.51 -32.45 -40.13
N ASP A 121 -14.26 -31.34 -40.20
CA ASP A 121 -14.55 -30.62 -41.45
C ASP A 121 -13.39 -29.69 -41.89
N GLY A 122 -12.18 -29.88 -41.33
CA GLY A 122 -10.98 -29.10 -41.66
C GLY A 122 -11.07 -27.64 -41.19
N PRO A 123 -10.43 -26.68 -41.88
CA PRO A 123 -10.40 -25.26 -41.48
C PRO A 123 -11.78 -24.61 -41.30
N ASN A 124 -12.82 -25.15 -41.96
CA ASN A 124 -14.19 -24.68 -41.81
C ASN A 124 -14.73 -24.97 -40.40
N SER A 125 -14.30 -26.05 -39.74
CA SER A 125 -14.68 -26.38 -38.36
C SER A 125 -14.30 -25.29 -37.37
N PHE A 126 -13.14 -24.64 -37.58
CA PHE A 126 -12.71 -23.52 -36.76
C PHE A 126 -13.43 -22.23 -37.17
N THR A 127 -13.36 -21.85 -38.45
CA THR A 127 -13.88 -20.54 -38.90
C THR A 127 -15.40 -20.37 -38.81
N ARG A 128 -16.16 -21.48 -38.74
CA ARG A 128 -17.62 -21.44 -38.55
C ARG A 128 -18.01 -20.85 -37.21
N ASP A 129 -17.41 -21.34 -36.12
CA ASP A 129 -17.85 -21.05 -34.75
C ASP A 129 -16.77 -20.38 -33.90
N TRP A 130 -15.52 -20.34 -34.35
CA TRP A 130 -14.36 -19.84 -33.61
C TRP A 130 -13.56 -18.81 -34.39
N THR A 131 -12.81 -18.01 -33.66
CA THR A 131 -11.85 -17.04 -34.20
C THR A 131 -10.76 -16.77 -33.15
N TYR A 132 -9.89 -15.80 -33.39
CA TYR A 132 -8.79 -15.45 -32.50
C TYR A 132 -8.50 -13.95 -32.50
N TRP A 133 -7.80 -13.53 -31.45
CA TRP A 133 -7.35 -12.17 -31.22
C TRP A 133 -5.91 -12.17 -30.67
N PRO A 134 -5.09 -11.14 -30.96
CA PRO A 134 -5.29 -10.13 -32.00
C PRO A 134 -5.14 -10.73 -33.41
N GLN A 135 -5.52 -9.97 -34.44
CA GLN A 135 -5.41 -10.37 -35.84
C GLN A 135 -4.36 -9.53 -36.59
N GLY A 136 -3.92 -10.02 -37.76
CA GLY A 136 -3.00 -9.29 -38.63
C GLY A 136 -1.65 -9.00 -37.98
N GLU A 137 -1.13 -7.80 -38.22
CA GLU A 137 0.20 -7.37 -37.72
C GLU A 137 0.29 -7.29 -36.19
N GLN A 138 -0.85 -7.16 -35.50
CA GLN A 138 -0.91 -7.16 -34.03
C GLN A 138 -0.69 -8.56 -33.44
N ASN A 139 -0.91 -9.61 -34.24
CA ASN A 139 -0.60 -10.98 -33.83
C ASN A 139 0.88 -11.28 -34.01
N THR A 140 1.66 -11.01 -32.97
CA THR A 140 3.11 -11.22 -32.98
C THR A 140 3.53 -12.62 -32.56
N VAL A 141 2.62 -13.44 -32.03
CA VAL A 141 2.98 -14.66 -31.28
C VAL A 141 2.32 -15.95 -31.78
N GLY A 142 1.06 -15.92 -32.23
CA GLY A 142 0.27 -17.15 -32.40
C GLY A 142 -0.08 -17.48 -33.85
N LYS A 143 0.06 -18.75 -34.23
CA LYS A 143 -0.42 -19.28 -35.51
C LYS A 143 -1.41 -20.41 -35.24
N ILE A 144 -2.51 -20.45 -35.99
CA ILE A 144 -3.58 -21.44 -35.81
C ILE A 144 -3.81 -22.20 -37.11
N GLN A 145 -3.90 -23.53 -37.02
CA GLN A 145 -4.16 -24.41 -38.15
C GLN A 145 -5.06 -25.56 -37.69
N VAL A 146 -5.97 -26.03 -38.56
CA VAL A 146 -6.67 -27.31 -38.35
C VAL A 146 -5.94 -28.34 -39.18
N GLU A 147 -5.44 -29.41 -38.54
CA GLU A 147 -4.55 -30.40 -39.16
C GLU A 147 -5.04 -31.83 -38.90
N PRO A 148 -4.93 -32.75 -39.89
CA PRO A 148 -5.22 -34.16 -39.67
C PRO A 148 -4.14 -34.83 -38.80
N GLY A 149 -4.54 -35.78 -37.95
CA GLY A 149 -3.60 -36.60 -37.18
C GLY A 149 -3.10 -35.99 -35.88
N VAL A 150 -3.54 -34.78 -35.53
CA VAL A 150 -3.08 -34.06 -34.34
C VAL A 150 -4.09 -34.05 -33.18
N GLY A 151 -5.34 -34.45 -33.44
CA GLY A 151 -6.43 -34.54 -32.46
C GLY A 151 -6.46 -35.86 -31.68
N GLU A 152 -7.53 -36.06 -30.90
CA GLU A 152 -7.71 -37.25 -30.07
C GLU A 152 -7.74 -38.54 -30.91
N GLY A 153 -6.90 -39.51 -30.55
CA GLY A 153 -6.85 -40.78 -31.28
C GLY A 153 -6.33 -40.69 -32.71
N GLY A 154 -5.75 -39.56 -33.12
CA GLY A 154 -5.26 -39.32 -34.49
C GLY A 154 -6.31 -38.71 -35.43
N SER A 155 -7.40 -38.15 -34.88
CA SER A 155 -8.38 -37.32 -35.58
C SER A 155 -7.77 -36.01 -36.12
N ALA A 156 -8.57 -35.23 -36.85
CA ALA A 156 -8.23 -33.84 -37.08
C ALA A 156 -8.29 -33.06 -35.75
N GLY A 157 -7.44 -32.04 -35.60
CA GLY A 157 -7.42 -31.23 -34.40
C GLY A 157 -6.96 -29.80 -34.70
N LEU A 158 -7.24 -28.90 -33.76
CA LEU A 158 -6.75 -27.53 -33.81
C LEU A 158 -5.33 -27.47 -33.25
N HIS A 159 -4.38 -27.07 -34.10
CA HIS A 159 -2.98 -26.88 -33.78
C HIS A 159 -2.69 -25.38 -33.63
N ILE A 160 -2.11 -25.00 -32.50
CA ILE A 160 -1.75 -23.62 -32.16
C ILE A 160 -0.25 -23.59 -31.84
N SER A 161 0.51 -22.91 -32.69
CA SER A 161 1.94 -22.68 -32.47
C SER A 161 2.16 -21.29 -31.91
N LEU A 162 2.79 -21.20 -30.74
CA LEU A 162 3.16 -19.95 -30.09
C LEU A 162 4.67 -19.75 -30.16
N LYS A 163 5.10 -18.56 -30.58
CA LYS A 163 6.50 -18.13 -30.53
C LYS A 163 6.65 -16.94 -29.59
N ALA A 164 7.82 -16.82 -28.98
CA ALA A 164 8.16 -15.64 -28.21
C ALA A 164 8.20 -14.39 -29.12
N PRO A 165 7.58 -13.27 -28.71
CA PRO A 165 7.62 -12.03 -29.47
C PRO A 165 9.03 -11.43 -29.45
N ALA A 166 9.45 -10.81 -30.56
CA ALA A 166 10.81 -10.30 -30.72
C ALA A 166 11.20 -9.22 -29.69
N ASN A 167 10.22 -8.45 -29.20
CA ASN A 167 10.40 -7.40 -28.19
C ASN A 167 10.10 -7.88 -26.75
N GLY A 168 9.79 -9.17 -26.54
CA GLY A 168 9.41 -9.72 -25.24
C GLY A 168 7.99 -9.37 -24.76
N GLN A 169 7.26 -8.49 -25.46
CA GLN A 169 5.88 -8.12 -25.08
C GLN A 169 4.87 -9.06 -25.71
N TRP A 170 4.30 -9.93 -24.89
CA TRP A 170 3.22 -10.84 -25.30
C TRP A 170 1.90 -10.07 -25.44
N PRO A 171 1.24 -10.12 -26.61
CA PRO A 171 -0.14 -9.64 -26.72
C PRO A 171 -1.09 -10.59 -25.97
N ASP A 172 -2.32 -10.15 -25.69
CA ASP A 172 -3.39 -11.02 -25.16
C ASP A 172 -3.89 -11.98 -26.26
N PHE A 173 -3.03 -12.91 -26.68
CA PHE A 173 -3.36 -13.90 -27.70
C PHE A 173 -4.32 -14.94 -27.14
N HIS A 174 -5.47 -15.09 -27.79
CA HIS A 174 -6.48 -16.07 -27.42
C HIS A 174 -7.33 -16.50 -28.60
N ILE A 175 -7.91 -17.71 -28.51
CA ILE A 175 -9.01 -18.12 -29.38
C ILE A 175 -10.33 -17.93 -28.64
N TYR A 176 -11.40 -17.65 -29.36
CA TYR A 176 -12.71 -17.55 -28.76
C TYR A 176 -13.81 -17.99 -29.71
N HIS A 177 -14.87 -18.51 -29.13
CA HIS A 177 -16.11 -18.85 -29.82
C HIS A 177 -16.82 -17.55 -30.23
N GLN A 178 -17.38 -17.50 -31.43
CA GLN A 178 -18.12 -16.31 -31.90
C GLN A 178 -19.28 -15.99 -30.93
N PRO A 179 -19.62 -14.71 -30.72
CA PRO A 179 -20.53 -14.28 -29.64
C PRO A 179 -21.99 -14.59 -29.97
N HIS A 180 -22.35 -15.87 -29.93
CA HIS A 180 -23.71 -16.38 -30.19
C HIS A 180 -24.16 -17.47 -29.20
N LEU A 181 -23.57 -17.52 -28.00
CA LEU A 181 -23.95 -18.49 -26.96
C LEU A 181 -25.08 -17.95 -26.07
N ALA A 182 -25.93 -18.87 -25.60
CA ALA A 182 -26.97 -18.60 -24.62
C ALA A 182 -26.61 -19.25 -23.27
N LEU A 183 -26.42 -18.43 -22.24
CA LEU A 183 -26.23 -18.87 -20.85
C LEU A 183 -27.38 -18.34 -19.99
N THR A 184 -27.84 -19.13 -19.03
CA THR A 184 -28.91 -18.79 -18.10
C THR A 184 -28.37 -18.74 -16.68
N GLN A 185 -28.62 -17.64 -15.98
CA GLN A 185 -28.19 -17.45 -14.61
C GLN A 185 -28.58 -18.63 -13.72
N GLY A 186 -27.64 -19.11 -12.91
CA GLY A 186 -27.88 -20.21 -11.96
C GLY A 186 -27.94 -21.60 -12.61
N HIS A 187 -27.93 -21.72 -13.94
CA HIS A 187 -27.75 -23.02 -14.58
C HIS A 187 -26.30 -23.48 -14.43
N ARG A 188 -26.13 -24.81 -14.33
CA ARG A 188 -24.81 -25.44 -14.23
C ARG A 188 -24.39 -25.95 -15.60
N TYR A 189 -23.18 -25.65 -16.03
CA TYR A 189 -22.63 -26.01 -17.32
C TYR A 189 -21.42 -26.92 -17.14
N ARG A 190 -21.31 -27.98 -17.94
CA ARG A 190 -20.12 -28.81 -18.07
C ARG A 190 -19.37 -28.43 -19.33
N VAL A 191 -18.11 -28.08 -19.16
CA VAL A 191 -17.15 -27.90 -20.25
C VAL A 191 -16.31 -29.16 -20.33
N SER A 192 -16.09 -29.69 -21.53
CA SER A 192 -15.15 -30.77 -21.78
C SER A 192 -14.39 -30.53 -23.08
N PHE A 193 -13.11 -30.84 -23.09
CA PHE A 193 -12.27 -30.80 -24.29
C PHE A 193 -11.08 -31.73 -24.11
N TRP A 194 -10.50 -32.14 -25.24
CA TRP A 194 -9.22 -32.82 -25.30
C TRP A 194 -8.12 -31.80 -25.54
N LEU A 195 -7.03 -31.91 -24.79
CA LEU A 195 -5.90 -30.99 -24.88
C LEU A 195 -4.57 -31.74 -24.78
N ARG A 196 -3.62 -31.34 -25.61
CA ARG A 196 -2.23 -31.80 -25.56
C ARG A 196 -1.29 -30.62 -25.75
N VAL A 197 -0.21 -30.61 -24.97
CA VAL A 197 0.84 -29.59 -25.00
C VAL A 197 2.21 -30.25 -25.09
N ASP A 198 3.21 -29.54 -25.60
CA ASP A 198 4.59 -30.01 -25.71
C ASP A 198 5.41 -29.83 -24.41
N HIS A 199 5.07 -28.83 -23.59
CA HIS A 199 5.65 -28.57 -22.27
C HIS A 199 4.59 -28.02 -21.30
N PRO A 200 4.84 -28.01 -19.97
CA PRO A 200 3.89 -27.51 -19.00
C PRO A 200 3.47 -26.06 -19.27
N ARG A 201 2.17 -25.77 -19.27
CA ARG A 201 1.65 -24.40 -19.44
C ARG A 201 0.29 -24.18 -18.80
N GLU A 202 0.00 -22.91 -18.54
CA GLU A 202 -1.31 -22.43 -18.11
C GLU A 202 -2.26 -22.30 -19.31
N VAL A 203 -3.47 -22.85 -19.16
CA VAL A 203 -4.58 -22.64 -20.10
C VAL A 203 -5.76 -22.02 -19.34
N HIS A 204 -6.16 -20.80 -19.70
CA HIS A 204 -7.32 -20.16 -19.09
C HIS A 204 -8.54 -20.32 -19.98
N VAL A 205 -9.65 -20.78 -19.40
CA VAL A 205 -10.93 -20.95 -20.08
C VAL A 205 -11.97 -20.08 -19.41
N ALA A 206 -12.60 -19.16 -20.12
CA ALA A 206 -13.58 -18.27 -19.49
C ALA A 206 -14.70 -17.87 -20.44
N PHE A 207 -15.88 -17.64 -19.87
CA PHE A 207 -17.08 -17.20 -20.56
C PHE A 207 -17.32 -15.72 -20.28
N TYR A 208 -17.62 -14.96 -21.32
CA TYR A 208 -17.86 -13.53 -21.20
C TYR A 208 -19.08 -13.09 -22.00
N ARG A 209 -19.68 -11.99 -21.56
CA ARG A 209 -20.59 -11.17 -22.36
C ARG A 209 -19.79 -10.02 -22.97
N PRO A 210 -19.70 -9.91 -24.31
CA PRO A 210 -19.00 -8.82 -24.98
C PRO A 210 -19.68 -7.47 -24.71
N GLY A 211 -18.88 -6.40 -24.61
CA GLY A 211 -19.35 -5.04 -24.39
C GLY A 211 -18.20 -4.05 -24.40
N ALA A 212 -18.45 -2.81 -23.94
CA ALA A 212 -17.37 -1.84 -23.70
C ALA A 212 -16.34 -2.38 -22.68
N ASN A 213 -16.84 -3.12 -21.68
CA ASN A 213 -16.08 -4.03 -20.84
C ASN A 213 -16.64 -5.44 -21.02
N PHE A 214 -15.78 -6.46 -21.01
CA PHE A 214 -16.23 -7.86 -21.01
C PHE A 214 -16.70 -8.23 -19.61
N VAL A 215 -17.93 -8.73 -19.49
CA VAL A 215 -18.48 -9.18 -18.19
C VAL A 215 -18.22 -10.67 -18.05
N PHE A 216 -17.54 -11.09 -16.97
CA PHE A 216 -17.26 -12.50 -16.69
C PHE A 216 -18.54 -13.25 -16.30
N LEU A 217 -18.90 -14.27 -17.08
CA LEU A 217 -20.09 -15.10 -16.90
C LEU A 217 -19.80 -16.44 -16.21
N GLY A 218 -18.56 -16.93 -16.28
CA GLY A 218 -18.16 -18.19 -15.66
C GLY A 218 -16.89 -18.81 -16.25
N GLY A 219 -16.40 -19.89 -15.65
CA GLY A 219 -15.17 -20.61 -16.03
C GLY A 219 -14.83 -21.68 -14.99
N PRO A 220 -13.70 -22.40 -15.11
CA PRO A 220 -13.15 -23.22 -14.03
C PRO A 220 -13.21 -22.47 -12.70
N PRO A 221 -13.64 -23.13 -11.60
CA PRO A 221 -13.75 -22.48 -10.31
C PRO A 221 -12.41 -21.84 -9.92
N GLY A 222 -12.43 -20.52 -9.71
CA GLY A 222 -11.27 -19.71 -9.39
C GLY A 222 -10.73 -19.95 -7.99
N TYR A 223 -9.52 -19.45 -7.73
CA TYR A 223 -8.99 -19.37 -6.37
C TYR A 223 -9.70 -18.30 -5.53
N PHE A 224 -10.46 -17.40 -6.15
CA PHE A 224 -11.11 -16.30 -5.46
C PHE A 224 -12.15 -16.79 -4.43
N GLU A 225 -13.13 -17.58 -4.87
CA GLU A 225 -14.20 -18.08 -4.00
C GLU A 225 -13.66 -19.09 -2.98
N SER A 226 -12.66 -19.91 -3.34
CA SER A 226 -12.06 -20.87 -2.41
C SER A 226 -11.31 -20.16 -1.28
N GLN A 227 -10.53 -19.12 -1.59
CA GLN A 227 -9.84 -18.32 -0.59
C GLN A 227 -10.80 -17.52 0.30
N ILE A 228 -11.90 -16.98 -0.26
CA ILE A 228 -12.96 -16.35 0.55
C ILE A 228 -13.56 -17.35 1.55
N LYS A 229 -13.82 -18.59 1.13
CA LYS A 229 -14.33 -19.65 2.03
C LYS A 229 -13.32 -20.02 3.11
N LEU A 230 -12.04 -20.13 2.76
CA LEU A 230 -10.97 -20.39 3.72
C LEU A 230 -10.85 -19.23 4.74
N ALA A 231 -10.86 -17.98 4.27
CA ALA A 231 -10.86 -16.79 5.11
C ALA A 231 -12.06 -16.78 6.07
N ALA A 232 -13.26 -17.03 5.55
CA ALA A 232 -14.49 -17.10 6.33
C ALA A 232 -14.41 -18.18 7.42
N SER A 233 -13.85 -19.35 7.10
CA SER A 233 -13.65 -20.44 8.07
C SER A 233 -12.71 -20.07 9.22
N ALA A 234 -11.76 -19.15 8.98
CA ALA A 234 -10.89 -18.56 10.01
C ALA A 234 -11.50 -17.35 10.74
N GLY A 235 -12.76 -17.02 10.44
CA GLY A 235 -13.49 -15.89 11.03
C GLY A 235 -13.05 -14.54 10.47
N VAL A 236 -12.66 -14.50 9.19
CA VAL A 236 -12.30 -13.29 8.43
C VAL A 236 -13.42 -13.02 7.43
N ASN A 237 -14.27 -12.04 7.76
CA ASN A 237 -15.46 -11.73 6.98
C ASN A 237 -15.32 -10.46 6.14
N PHE A 238 -14.33 -9.62 6.40
CA PHE A 238 -14.04 -8.49 5.51
C PHE A 238 -13.41 -8.99 4.22
N VAL A 239 -14.02 -8.66 3.08
CA VAL A 239 -13.53 -9.04 1.76
C VAL A 239 -13.35 -7.78 0.93
N SER A 240 -12.11 -7.49 0.58
CA SER A 240 -11.72 -6.42 -0.34
C SER A 240 -11.55 -7.01 -1.74
N PHE A 241 -12.00 -6.31 -2.77
CA PHE A 241 -11.95 -6.79 -4.16
C PHE A 241 -12.11 -5.63 -5.13
N PRO A 242 -11.53 -5.69 -6.34
CA PRO A 242 -11.71 -4.65 -7.34
C PRO A 242 -13.11 -4.71 -7.95
N ILE A 243 -13.68 -3.56 -8.27
CA ILE A 243 -14.86 -3.40 -9.12
C ILE A 243 -14.63 -2.26 -10.12
N GLY A 244 -15.32 -2.24 -11.25
CA GLY A 244 -15.34 -1.07 -12.13
C GLY A 244 -16.04 0.15 -11.51
N LEU A 245 -15.78 1.33 -12.09
CA LEU A 245 -16.59 2.55 -11.88
C LEU A 245 -17.44 2.80 -13.14
N PRO A 246 -18.72 2.37 -13.18
CA PRO A 246 -19.57 2.62 -14.34
C PRO A 246 -19.65 4.11 -14.65
N TRP A 247 -19.15 4.50 -15.82
CA TRP A 247 -19.09 5.88 -16.29
C TRP A 247 -19.49 5.96 -17.78
N PRO A 248 -20.79 5.84 -18.08
CA PRO A 248 -21.28 5.85 -19.45
C PRO A 248 -21.13 7.22 -20.09
N ALA A 249 -21.07 7.26 -21.42
CA ALA A 249 -21.15 8.51 -22.18
C ALA A 249 -22.50 9.22 -21.93
N PRO A 250 -22.57 10.56 -22.09
CA PRO A 250 -23.81 11.30 -21.92
C PRO A 250 -24.97 10.70 -22.73
N GLY A 251 -26.12 10.49 -22.09
CA GLY A 251 -27.32 9.92 -22.72
C GLY A 251 -27.35 8.40 -22.81
N GLN A 252 -26.28 7.69 -22.45
CA GLN A 252 -26.28 6.23 -22.36
C GLN A 252 -26.72 5.77 -20.96
N PRO A 253 -27.46 4.65 -20.84
CA PRO A 253 -27.83 4.09 -19.55
C PRO A 253 -26.58 3.61 -18.80
N VAL A 254 -26.63 3.65 -17.47
CA VAL A 254 -25.58 3.05 -16.64
C VAL A 254 -25.80 1.54 -16.56
N ASP A 255 -24.76 0.77 -16.83
CA ASP A 255 -24.74 -0.68 -16.57
C ASP A 255 -24.06 -0.96 -15.22
N TRP A 256 -24.80 -1.57 -14.29
CA TRP A 256 -24.32 -1.94 -12.96
C TRP A 256 -24.00 -3.44 -12.82
N ALA A 257 -24.24 -4.24 -13.88
CA ALA A 257 -24.19 -5.69 -13.85
C ALA A 257 -22.84 -6.23 -13.35
N GLU A 258 -21.72 -5.72 -13.88
CA GLU A 258 -20.38 -6.14 -13.48
C GLU A 258 -20.17 -6.00 -11.97
N VAL A 259 -20.49 -4.82 -11.42
CA VAL A 259 -20.33 -4.52 -9.99
C VAL A 259 -21.25 -5.43 -9.15
N ASP A 260 -22.50 -5.59 -9.59
CA ASP A 260 -23.49 -6.39 -8.88
C ASP A 260 -23.09 -7.87 -8.80
N ASN A 261 -22.52 -8.41 -9.88
CA ASN A 261 -22.08 -9.80 -9.94
C ASN A 261 -20.93 -10.08 -9.01
N ILE A 262 -19.91 -9.23 -9.00
CA ILE A 262 -18.74 -9.44 -8.14
C ILE A 262 -19.19 -9.43 -6.66
N CYS A 263 -20.04 -8.47 -6.28
CA CYS A 263 -20.65 -8.44 -4.94
C CYS A 263 -21.44 -9.73 -4.63
N ALA A 264 -22.26 -10.20 -5.57
CA ALA A 264 -23.04 -11.43 -5.41
C ALA A 264 -22.16 -12.69 -5.31
N THR A 265 -21.07 -12.77 -6.09
CA THR A 265 -20.09 -13.86 -6.02
C THR A 265 -19.44 -13.93 -4.64
N VAL A 266 -19.01 -12.78 -4.09
CA VAL A 266 -18.42 -12.73 -2.75
C VAL A 266 -19.43 -13.19 -1.69
N LEU A 267 -20.69 -12.74 -1.77
CA LEU A 267 -21.74 -13.15 -0.84
C LEU A 267 -22.16 -14.62 -0.99
N ALA A 268 -22.10 -15.17 -2.19
CA ALA A 268 -22.33 -16.59 -2.43
C ALA A 268 -21.21 -17.45 -1.80
N ALA A 269 -19.96 -16.97 -1.83
CA ALA A 269 -18.83 -17.64 -1.19
C ALA A 269 -18.84 -17.49 0.35
N ASN A 270 -19.22 -16.30 0.86
CA ASN A 270 -19.39 -16.01 2.27
C ASN A 270 -20.65 -15.16 2.50
N PRO A 271 -21.78 -15.76 2.94
CA PRO A 271 -23.01 -15.02 3.22
C PRO A 271 -22.90 -13.98 4.35
N GLN A 272 -21.83 -14.01 5.15
CA GLN A 272 -21.54 -13.03 6.20
C GLN A 272 -20.51 -11.98 5.77
N ALA A 273 -20.15 -11.94 4.49
CA ALA A 273 -19.11 -11.04 4.01
C ALA A 273 -19.47 -9.58 4.26
N LEU A 274 -18.42 -8.84 4.62
CA LEU A 274 -18.36 -7.39 4.78
C LEU A 274 -17.56 -6.83 3.61
N LEU A 275 -18.27 -6.35 2.58
CA LEU A 275 -17.71 -5.94 1.29
C LEU A 275 -16.94 -4.62 1.41
N LEU A 276 -15.71 -4.60 0.89
CA LEU A 276 -14.87 -3.42 0.77
C LEU A 276 -14.40 -3.27 -0.68
N PRO A 277 -15.26 -2.82 -1.61
CA PRO A 277 -14.90 -2.62 -3.00
C PRO A 277 -13.76 -1.60 -3.17
N ARG A 278 -12.73 -1.97 -3.94
CA ARG A 278 -11.68 -1.10 -4.47
C ARG A 278 -12.12 -0.56 -5.83
N ILE A 279 -12.22 0.76 -5.93
CA ILE A 279 -12.88 1.46 -7.04
C ILE A 279 -11.83 2.27 -7.80
N PRO A 280 -11.52 1.97 -9.07
CA PRO A 280 -10.63 2.78 -9.89
C PRO A 280 -11.33 4.09 -10.28
N MET A 281 -10.61 5.20 -10.14
CA MET A 281 -11.13 6.55 -10.36
C MET A 281 -10.68 7.14 -11.70
N ASP A 282 -10.05 6.36 -12.57
CA ASP A 282 -9.60 6.84 -13.87
C ASP A 282 -10.80 7.09 -14.81
N PRO A 283 -10.80 8.20 -15.56
CA PRO A 283 -11.91 8.52 -16.46
C PRO A 283 -11.93 7.58 -17.68
N PRO A 284 -13.10 7.26 -18.24
CA PRO A 284 -13.24 6.42 -19.43
C PRO A 284 -12.69 7.12 -20.68
N GLY A 285 -12.35 6.34 -21.71
CA GLY A 285 -11.71 6.86 -22.93
C GLY A 285 -12.49 7.97 -23.64
N TRP A 286 -13.83 7.96 -23.61
CA TRP A 286 -14.65 9.03 -24.19
C TRP A 286 -14.46 10.37 -23.45
N TRP A 287 -14.33 10.33 -22.13
CA TRP A 287 -14.12 11.51 -21.31
C TRP A 287 -12.73 12.09 -21.56
N GLN A 288 -11.72 11.22 -21.65
CA GLN A 288 -10.36 11.62 -21.99
C GLN A 288 -10.28 12.30 -23.37
N GLN A 289 -11.04 11.82 -24.34
CA GLN A 289 -11.12 12.41 -25.69
C GLN A 289 -11.85 13.77 -25.70
N ALA A 290 -12.89 13.91 -24.89
CA ALA A 290 -13.64 15.16 -24.76
C ALA A 290 -12.88 16.23 -23.95
N HIS A 291 -11.99 15.81 -23.05
CA HIS A 291 -11.28 16.67 -22.11
C HIS A 291 -9.74 16.46 -22.15
N PRO A 292 -9.08 16.62 -23.31
CA PRO A 292 -7.64 16.33 -23.47
C PRO A 292 -6.72 17.26 -22.67
N ASP A 293 -7.24 18.40 -22.18
CA ASP A 293 -6.50 19.35 -21.35
C ASP A 293 -6.49 18.96 -19.86
N GLU A 294 -7.35 18.01 -19.47
CA GLU A 294 -7.49 17.49 -18.11
C GLU A 294 -6.75 16.16 -17.91
N ILE A 295 -6.03 15.69 -18.93
CA ILE A 295 -5.22 14.47 -18.90
C ILE A 295 -3.76 14.83 -18.63
N MET A 296 -3.12 14.04 -17.78
CA MET A 296 -1.74 14.25 -17.34
C MET A 296 -0.80 14.27 -18.55
N ARG A 297 0.18 15.17 -18.50
CA ARG A 297 1.26 15.29 -19.51
C ARG A 297 2.63 15.26 -18.84
N TRP A 298 3.56 14.67 -19.57
CA TRP A 298 4.97 14.51 -19.18
C TRP A 298 5.86 15.39 -20.05
N GLU A 299 7.09 15.61 -19.59
CA GLU A 299 8.08 16.40 -20.33
C GLU A 299 8.60 15.74 -21.61
N ASP A 300 8.49 14.41 -21.72
CA ASP A 300 9.01 13.59 -22.81
C ASP A 300 7.90 13.03 -23.72
N GLU A 301 6.75 13.69 -23.78
CA GLU A 301 5.53 13.24 -24.49
C GLU A 301 5.77 12.90 -25.99
N ALA A 302 6.85 13.42 -26.60
CA ALA A 302 7.27 13.10 -27.96
C ALA A 302 8.03 11.76 -28.12
N GLY A 303 8.43 11.09 -27.03
CA GLY A 303 9.36 9.96 -27.04
C GLY A 303 8.88 8.68 -26.35
N LYS A 304 7.80 8.72 -25.55
CA LYS A 304 7.31 7.55 -24.80
C LYS A 304 5.78 7.52 -24.69
N ALA A 305 5.21 6.32 -24.74
CA ALA A 305 3.79 6.11 -24.46
C ALA A 305 3.55 6.03 -22.95
N HIS A 306 2.88 7.04 -22.39
CA HIS A 306 2.43 7.05 -21.00
C HIS A 306 0.99 6.59 -20.87
N ARG A 307 0.62 6.06 -19.70
CA ARG A 307 -0.77 5.76 -19.38
C ARG A 307 -1.55 7.07 -19.25
N LYS A 308 -2.71 7.14 -19.92
CA LYS A 308 -3.57 8.33 -19.85
C LYS A 308 -4.38 8.34 -18.56
N VAL A 309 -3.91 9.09 -17.57
CA VAL A 309 -4.59 9.33 -16.30
C VAL A 309 -5.02 10.79 -16.19
N ALA A 310 -6.05 11.08 -15.39
CA ALA A 310 -6.51 12.45 -15.18
C ALA A 310 -5.52 13.26 -14.34
N VAL A 311 -5.49 14.57 -14.56
CA VAL A 311 -4.78 15.52 -13.71
C VAL A 311 -5.49 15.63 -12.36
N VAL A 312 -4.83 15.25 -11.27
CA VAL A 312 -5.43 15.30 -9.91
C VAL A 312 -5.84 16.70 -9.48
N SER A 313 -5.18 17.72 -10.02
CA SER A 313 -5.48 19.13 -9.74
C SER A 313 -6.69 19.66 -10.52
N SER A 314 -7.16 18.94 -11.54
CA SER A 314 -8.34 19.29 -12.35
C SER A 314 -9.59 19.37 -11.49
N ALA A 315 -10.28 20.51 -11.54
CA ALA A 315 -11.55 20.69 -10.86
C ALA A 315 -12.68 19.93 -11.58
N LEU A 316 -12.64 19.87 -12.92
CA LEU A 316 -13.63 19.19 -13.73
C LEU A 316 -13.59 17.67 -13.49
N TYR A 317 -12.40 17.06 -13.57
CA TYR A 317 -12.23 15.64 -13.27
C TYR A 317 -12.74 15.28 -11.88
N ARG A 318 -12.32 16.02 -10.84
CA ARG A 318 -12.72 15.73 -9.46
C ARG A 318 -14.23 15.86 -9.26
N HIS A 319 -14.87 16.79 -9.96
CA HIS A 319 -16.32 16.93 -9.94
C HIS A 319 -16.99 15.74 -10.61
N ASP A 320 -16.71 15.47 -11.88
CA ASP A 320 -17.39 14.44 -12.67
C ASP A 320 -17.16 13.03 -12.10
N ALA A 321 -15.90 12.72 -11.74
CA ALA A 321 -15.56 11.44 -11.10
C ALA A 321 -16.22 11.31 -9.72
N GLY A 322 -16.34 12.42 -8.99
CA GLY A 322 -17.07 12.47 -7.71
C GLY A 322 -18.55 12.19 -7.87
N GLU A 323 -19.22 12.73 -8.90
CA GLU A 323 -20.62 12.42 -9.18
C GLU A 323 -20.82 10.95 -9.52
N ARG A 324 -19.92 10.35 -10.31
CA ARG A 324 -19.97 8.92 -10.62
C ARG A 324 -19.73 8.04 -9.39
N LEU A 325 -18.78 8.42 -8.54
CA LEU A 325 -18.52 7.73 -7.28
C LEU A 325 -19.73 7.79 -6.35
N ALA A 326 -20.39 8.95 -6.22
CA ALA A 326 -21.62 9.10 -5.44
C ALA A 326 -22.74 8.18 -5.96
N ALA A 327 -22.91 8.10 -7.28
CA ALA A 327 -23.91 7.24 -7.92
C ALA A 327 -23.64 5.75 -7.64
N LEU A 328 -22.38 5.31 -7.76
CA LEU A 328 -21.97 3.94 -7.45
C LEU A 328 -22.19 3.60 -5.96
N VAL A 329 -21.77 4.47 -5.05
CA VAL A 329 -22.00 4.28 -3.60
C VAL A 329 -23.49 4.18 -3.31
N THR A 330 -24.32 5.06 -3.89
CA THR A 330 -25.77 5.04 -3.69
C THR A 330 -26.40 3.73 -4.18
N HIS A 331 -25.96 3.23 -5.34
CA HIS A 331 -26.42 1.95 -5.89
C HIS A 331 -26.05 0.77 -4.99
N LEU A 332 -24.79 0.71 -4.55
CA LEU A 332 -24.29 -0.35 -3.66
C LEU A 332 -24.95 -0.30 -2.28
N GLU A 333 -25.18 0.88 -1.71
CA GLU A 333 -25.96 1.03 -0.46
C GLU A 333 -27.39 0.52 -0.64
N ALA A 334 -28.04 0.81 -1.76
CA ALA A 334 -29.42 0.40 -2.01
C ALA A 334 -29.57 -1.12 -2.19
N LYS A 335 -28.61 -1.76 -2.87
CA LYS A 335 -28.69 -3.19 -3.21
C LYS A 335 -28.02 -4.11 -2.20
N PHE A 336 -26.91 -3.67 -1.61
CA PHE A 336 -26.04 -4.49 -0.75
C PHE A 336 -25.70 -3.82 0.59
N GLY A 337 -26.41 -2.75 0.98
CA GLY A 337 -26.05 -1.92 2.14
C GLY A 337 -25.92 -2.65 3.48
N GLU A 338 -26.53 -3.82 3.67
CA GLU A 338 -26.35 -4.67 4.85
C GLU A 338 -24.98 -5.38 4.90
N HIS A 339 -24.33 -5.51 3.75
CA HIS A 339 -23.06 -6.20 3.58
C HIS A 339 -21.90 -5.27 3.26
N VAL A 340 -22.15 -4.05 2.77
CA VAL A 340 -21.04 -3.12 2.47
C VAL A 340 -20.44 -2.56 3.75
N ALA A 341 -19.16 -2.82 4.00
CA ALA A 341 -18.41 -2.25 5.11
C ALA A 341 -17.80 -0.89 4.78
N GLY A 342 -17.42 -0.65 3.54
CA GLY A 342 -16.68 0.55 3.17
C GLY A 342 -16.48 0.69 1.68
N TYR A 343 -15.82 1.78 1.30
CA TYR A 343 -15.42 2.02 -0.07
C TYR A 343 -13.96 2.46 -0.10
N HIS A 344 -13.22 1.94 -1.08
CA HIS A 344 -11.81 2.22 -1.28
C HIS A 344 -11.55 2.81 -2.67
N PRO A 345 -11.74 4.13 -2.87
CA PRO A 345 -11.36 4.80 -4.11
C PRO A 345 -9.85 4.74 -4.33
N SER A 346 -9.45 4.37 -5.53
CA SER A 346 -8.07 4.15 -5.97
C SER A 346 -7.83 4.89 -7.28
N GLY A 347 -6.65 5.46 -7.48
CA GLY A 347 -6.36 6.21 -8.70
C GLY A 347 -4.86 6.46 -8.89
N GLN A 348 -4.52 7.01 -10.05
CA GLN A 348 -3.14 7.29 -10.46
C GLN A 348 -2.29 6.00 -10.52
N ASN A 349 -1.01 6.08 -10.18
CA ASN A 349 -0.09 4.97 -10.29
C ASN A 349 -0.56 3.79 -9.44
N THR A 350 -0.68 2.61 -10.05
CA THR A 350 -1.06 1.34 -9.38
C THR A 350 -2.34 1.40 -8.52
N GLY A 351 -3.13 2.48 -8.63
CA GLY A 351 -4.30 2.75 -7.80
C GLY A 351 -3.97 3.22 -6.37
N GLU A 352 -2.81 3.84 -6.15
CA GLU A 352 -2.27 4.15 -4.82
C GLU A 352 -2.10 5.66 -4.53
N TRP A 353 -2.62 6.53 -5.39
CA TRP A 353 -2.63 8.00 -5.24
C TRP A 353 -1.25 8.68 -5.16
N PHE A 354 -0.23 8.12 -5.81
CA PHE A 354 0.98 8.86 -6.21
C PHE A 354 0.98 9.11 -7.71
N TYR A 355 1.68 10.15 -8.15
CA TYR A 355 1.70 10.53 -9.56
C TYR A 355 2.16 9.37 -10.46
N GLU A 356 1.46 9.15 -11.57
CA GLU A 356 1.79 8.11 -12.54
C GLU A 356 3.26 8.23 -13.01
N ASP A 357 3.94 7.09 -13.11
CA ASP A 357 5.37 6.98 -13.46
C ASP A 357 6.37 7.60 -12.46
N THR A 358 5.98 7.82 -11.19
CA THR A 358 6.89 8.41 -10.14
C THR A 358 8.26 7.74 -10.04
N TRP A 359 8.34 6.42 -10.26
CA TRP A 359 9.61 5.66 -10.19
C TRP A 359 10.47 5.79 -11.45
N GLY A 360 9.93 6.37 -12.52
CA GLY A 360 10.66 6.69 -13.75
C GLY A 360 11.38 8.04 -13.66
N ASN A 361 12.06 8.39 -14.76
CA ASN A 361 12.78 9.66 -14.87
C ASN A 361 11.88 10.81 -15.35
N ALA A 362 10.83 10.50 -16.12
CA ALA A 362 9.98 11.51 -16.72
C ALA A 362 9.10 12.21 -15.68
N LEU A 363 9.18 13.53 -15.61
CA LEU A 363 8.36 14.33 -14.72
C LEU A 363 6.99 14.63 -15.34
N SER A 364 5.94 14.58 -14.52
CA SER A 364 4.59 15.02 -14.87
C SER A 364 4.28 16.42 -14.33
N GLY A 365 3.09 16.94 -14.64
CA GLY A 365 2.59 18.24 -14.17
C GLY A 365 2.61 19.34 -15.23
N TYR A 366 2.59 18.98 -16.50
CA TYR A 366 2.69 19.91 -17.65
C TYR A 366 1.40 20.03 -18.46
N ALA A 367 0.29 19.49 -17.96
CA ALA A 367 -1.00 19.62 -18.61
C ALA A 367 -1.56 21.06 -18.46
N PRO A 368 -2.43 21.54 -19.38
CA PRO A 368 -3.08 22.84 -19.22
C PRO A 368 -3.86 22.98 -17.91
N ALA A 369 -4.49 21.90 -17.42
CA ALA A 369 -5.15 21.87 -16.12
C ALA A 369 -4.19 22.12 -14.94
N ASP A 370 -2.98 21.54 -14.97
CA ASP A 370 -1.95 21.81 -13.95
C ASP A 370 -1.54 23.28 -13.95
N GLN A 371 -1.33 23.85 -15.13
CA GLN A 371 -0.96 25.25 -15.29
C GLN A 371 -2.04 26.20 -14.75
N ALA A 372 -3.32 25.88 -14.94
CA ALA A 372 -4.43 26.66 -14.40
C ALA A 372 -4.51 26.53 -12.87
N ALA A 373 -4.45 25.31 -12.35
CA ALA A 373 -4.49 25.04 -10.91
C ALA A 373 -3.29 25.63 -10.16
N TRP A 374 -2.11 25.62 -10.77
CA TRP A 374 -0.88 26.22 -10.25
C TRP A 374 -1.01 27.72 -10.05
N ARG A 375 -1.47 28.45 -11.07
CA ARG A 375 -1.72 29.90 -10.97
C ARG A 375 -2.74 30.22 -9.88
N GLN A 376 -3.76 29.38 -9.74
CA GLN A 376 -4.75 29.56 -8.67
C GLN A 376 -4.16 29.33 -7.28
N TRP A 377 -3.29 28.31 -7.13
CA TRP A 377 -2.59 28.07 -5.89
C TRP A 377 -1.67 29.25 -5.51
N LEU A 378 -0.95 29.83 -6.47
CA LEU A 378 -0.10 31.01 -6.23
C LEU A 378 -0.90 32.22 -5.76
N ARG A 379 -2.10 32.45 -6.32
CA ARG A 379 -3.00 33.53 -5.85
C ARG A 379 -3.37 33.37 -4.38
N VAL A 380 -3.67 32.14 -3.96
CA VAL A 380 -3.99 31.84 -2.55
C VAL A 380 -2.75 32.00 -1.67
N ARG A 381 -1.59 31.54 -2.13
CA ARG A 381 -0.33 31.53 -1.36
C ARG A 381 0.22 32.92 -1.09
N TYR A 382 0.15 33.82 -2.07
CA TYR A 382 0.83 35.12 -2.05
C TYR A 382 -0.11 36.34 -2.01
N ALA A 383 -1.39 36.16 -2.36
CA ALA A 383 -2.43 37.19 -2.45
C ALA A 383 -2.19 38.31 -3.49
N THR A 384 -0.94 38.74 -3.73
CA THR A 384 -0.57 39.80 -4.68
C THR A 384 0.65 39.43 -5.52
N ASP A 385 0.73 39.97 -6.74
CA ASP A 385 1.90 39.78 -7.62
C ASP A 385 3.18 40.31 -6.95
N ALA A 386 3.12 41.43 -6.23
CA ALA A 386 4.28 42.00 -5.53
C ALA A 386 4.87 41.03 -4.48
N ALA A 387 4.02 40.29 -3.76
CA ALA A 387 4.46 39.29 -2.80
C ALA A 387 5.10 38.08 -3.51
N LEU A 388 4.53 37.63 -4.64
CA LEU A 388 5.12 36.58 -5.47
C LEU A 388 6.49 36.99 -6.02
N GLN A 389 6.60 38.18 -6.61
CA GLN A 389 7.83 38.73 -7.18
C GLN A 389 8.93 38.84 -6.11
N THR A 390 8.58 39.27 -4.91
CA THR A 390 9.50 39.34 -3.77
C THR A 390 9.96 37.94 -3.36
N ALA A 391 9.05 36.97 -3.25
CA ALA A 391 9.36 35.61 -2.82
C ALA A 391 10.22 34.86 -3.84
N TRP A 392 9.98 35.06 -5.14
CA TRP A 392 10.71 34.41 -6.23
C TRP A 392 11.95 35.18 -6.68
N GLN A 393 12.14 36.40 -6.15
CA GLN A 393 13.18 37.34 -6.61
C GLN A 393 13.12 37.58 -8.13
N ASP A 394 11.91 37.62 -8.68
CA ASP A 394 11.64 37.80 -10.09
C ASP A 394 10.59 38.90 -10.29
N ALA A 395 11.02 40.07 -10.75
CA ALA A 395 10.14 41.21 -10.99
C ALA A 395 9.15 41.00 -12.14
N ALA A 396 9.36 40.00 -13.00
CA ALA A 396 8.46 39.66 -14.10
C ALA A 396 7.39 38.62 -13.71
N ALA A 397 7.51 37.99 -12.54
CA ALA A 397 6.54 37.01 -12.07
C ALA A 397 5.18 37.65 -11.82
N THR A 398 4.12 37.10 -12.40
CA THR A 398 2.73 37.49 -12.10
C THR A 398 1.85 36.24 -12.08
N PHE A 399 0.72 36.28 -11.38
CA PHE A 399 -0.24 35.17 -11.38
C PHE A 399 -0.80 34.84 -12.77
N ALA A 400 -0.86 35.83 -13.66
CA ALA A 400 -1.39 35.65 -15.01
C ALA A 400 -0.40 34.92 -15.92
N THR A 401 0.91 35.15 -15.75
CA THR A 401 1.95 34.65 -16.64
C THR A 401 2.79 33.53 -16.04
N ALA A 402 2.78 33.33 -14.72
CA ALA A 402 3.56 32.28 -14.05
C ALA A 402 3.32 30.92 -14.70
N THR A 403 4.40 30.24 -15.06
CA THR A 403 4.36 28.89 -15.62
C THR A 403 4.67 27.85 -14.55
N VAL A 404 4.25 26.60 -14.77
CA VAL A 404 4.85 25.49 -14.02
C VAL A 404 6.37 25.47 -14.27
N PRO A 405 7.21 25.10 -13.29
CA PRO A 405 8.66 25.10 -13.48
C PRO A 405 9.09 24.17 -14.62
N ALA A 406 10.01 24.63 -15.45
CA ALA A 406 10.48 23.86 -16.59
C ALA A 406 11.21 22.56 -16.16
N PRO A 407 11.12 21.47 -16.96
CA PRO A 407 11.85 20.21 -16.76
C PRO A 407 13.30 20.37 -16.33
N ALA A 408 14.07 21.14 -17.09
CA ALA A 408 15.51 21.33 -16.86
C ALA A 408 15.82 21.93 -15.47
N LEU A 409 14.93 22.77 -14.93
CA LEU A 409 15.11 23.33 -13.58
C LEU A 409 14.78 22.30 -12.50
N ARG A 410 13.79 21.43 -12.74
CA ARG A 410 13.41 20.36 -11.82
C ARG A 410 14.47 19.24 -11.78
N HIS A 411 15.10 18.91 -12.90
CA HIS A 411 16.22 17.96 -12.93
C HIS A 411 17.53 18.53 -12.39
N ALA A 412 17.76 19.84 -12.55
CA ALA A 412 18.97 20.46 -12.02
C ALA A 412 18.99 20.39 -10.48
N ALA A 413 20.18 20.26 -9.89
CA ALA A 413 20.38 20.30 -8.44
C ALA A 413 21.63 21.15 -8.10
N PRO A 414 21.64 22.46 -8.47
CA PRO A 414 22.86 23.28 -8.39
C PRO A 414 23.32 23.53 -6.94
N ALA A 415 22.43 23.41 -5.96
CA ALA A 415 22.73 23.50 -4.54
C ALA A 415 23.05 22.15 -3.87
N GLY A 416 23.10 21.06 -4.67
CA GLY A 416 23.26 19.69 -4.18
C GLY A 416 21.94 19.05 -3.77
N VAL A 417 21.97 18.26 -2.70
CA VAL A 417 20.86 17.39 -2.27
C VAL A 417 19.61 18.14 -1.83
N LEU A 418 19.80 19.31 -1.22
CA LEU A 418 18.71 20.17 -0.75
C LEU A 418 18.63 21.40 -1.65
N ARG A 419 17.42 21.72 -2.11
CA ARG A 419 17.12 22.96 -2.85
C ARG A 419 17.52 24.17 -2.01
N ASP A 420 18.10 25.18 -2.64
CA ASP A 420 18.27 26.50 -2.03
C ASP A 420 16.92 27.23 -2.07
N PRO A 421 16.21 27.37 -0.94
CA PRO A 421 14.86 27.89 -0.95
C PRO A 421 14.78 29.39 -1.22
N THR A 422 15.92 30.12 -1.21
CA THR A 422 15.97 31.52 -1.62
C THR A 422 16.07 31.63 -3.15
N ARG A 423 16.88 30.78 -3.78
CA ARG A 423 17.12 30.82 -5.25
C ARG A 423 16.16 29.95 -6.06
N GLU A 424 15.63 28.90 -5.44
CA GLU A 424 14.81 27.86 -6.07
C GLU A 424 13.37 27.88 -5.53
N ARG A 425 12.89 29.05 -5.05
CA ARG A 425 11.60 29.16 -4.37
C ARG A 425 10.41 28.67 -5.21
N ALA A 426 10.42 28.95 -6.51
CA ALA A 426 9.39 28.47 -7.43
C ALA A 426 9.32 26.92 -7.50
N LEU A 427 10.46 26.24 -7.37
CA LEU A 427 10.53 24.77 -7.38
C LEU A 427 9.99 24.19 -6.07
N THR A 428 10.35 24.77 -4.92
CA THR A 428 9.82 24.33 -3.62
C THR A 428 8.32 24.60 -3.52
N ASP A 429 7.84 25.76 -4.00
CA ASP A 429 6.40 26.05 -4.06
C ASP A 429 5.66 25.05 -4.96
N PHE A 430 6.24 24.67 -6.10
CA PHE A 430 5.62 23.69 -7.00
C PHE A 430 5.59 22.29 -6.38
N ALA A 431 6.65 21.89 -5.68
CA ALA A 431 6.66 20.65 -4.90
C ALA A 431 5.53 20.62 -3.87
N GLU A 432 5.34 21.70 -3.09
CA GLU A 432 4.25 21.84 -2.13
C GLU A 432 2.87 21.78 -2.80
N PHE A 433 2.70 22.50 -3.91
CA PHE A 433 1.48 22.45 -4.72
C PHE A 433 1.14 21.01 -5.14
N GLN A 434 2.12 20.25 -5.64
CA GLN A 434 1.88 18.87 -6.05
C GLN A 434 1.46 17.97 -4.88
N GLN A 435 2.03 18.15 -3.68
CA GLN A 435 1.62 17.40 -2.49
C GLN A 435 0.19 17.74 -2.09
N GLU A 436 -0.12 19.04 -2.05
CA GLU A 436 -1.42 19.54 -1.63
C GLU A 436 -2.54 19.13 -2.59
N ARG A 437 -2.28 19.13 -3.90
CA ARG A 437 -3.30 18.75 -4.89
C ARG A 437 -3.65 17.27 -4.86
N MET A 438 -2.68 16.42 -4.62
CA MET A 438 -2.96 15.00 -4.42
C MET A 438 -3.77 14.77 -3.15
N ALA A 439 -3.36 15.38 -2.02
CA ALA A 439 -4.09 15.29 -0.76
C ALA A 439 -5.52 15.85 -0.86
N ASP A 440 -5.72 16.95 -1.60
CA ASP A 440 -7.03 17.53 -1.87
C ASP A 440 -7.93 16.58 -2.64
N CYS A 441 -7.41 15.96 -3.70
CA CYS A 441 -8.15 15.00 -4.51
C CYS A 441 -8.66 13.82 -3.66
N VAL A 442 -7.78 13.25 -2.83
CA VAL A 442 -8.12 12.18 -1.88
C VAL A 442 -9.20 12.65 -0.88
N CYS A 443 -9.07 13.85 -0.32
CA CYS A 443 -10.06 14.39 0.61
C CYS A 443 -11.41 14.67 -0.06
N ASP A 444 -11.42 15.13 -1.30
CA ASP A 444 -12.64 15.39 -2.07
C ASP A 444 -13.41 14.09 -2.31
N PHE A 445 -12.75 13.02 -2.74
CA PHE A 445 -13.39 11.71 -2.92
C PHE A 445 -13.81 11.08 -1.59
N ALA A 446 -13.05 11.27 -0.51
CA ALA A 446 -13.46 10.84 0.82
C ALA A 446 -14.78 11.49 1.25
N ARG A 447 -14.93 12.79 1.04
CA ARG A 447 -16.15 13.54 1.32
C ARG A 447 -17.33 13.03 0.49
N VAL A 448 -17.12 12.73 -0.79
CA VAL A 448 -18.14 12.15 -1.68
C VAL A 448 -18.66 10.83 -1.12
N VAL A 449 -17.75 9.89 -0.79
CA VAL A 449 -18.13 8.60 -0.20
C VAL A 449 -18.85 8.81 1.12
N ARG A 450 -18.35 9.70 1.99
CA ARG A 450 -18.94 9.98 3.29
C ARG A 450 -20.38 10.46 3.17
N GLN A 451 -20.64 11.37 2.23
CA GLN A 451 -21.97 11.92 1.97
C GLN A 451 -22.91 10.87 1.39
N ALA A 452 -22.50 10.17 0.33
CA ALA A 452 -23.32 9.16 -0.35
C ALA A 452 -23.66 7.96 0.57
N SER A 453 -22.73 7.57 1.45
CA SER A 453 -22.94 6.53 2.47
C SER A 453 -23.62 7.02 3.75
N GLN A 454 -24.01 8.30 3.81
CA GLN A 454 -24.66 8.94 4.96
C GLN A 454 -23.88 8.76 6.29
N GLY A 455 -22.55 8.78 6.23
CA GLY A 455 -21.74 8.65 7.44
C GLY A 455 -21.55 7.23 7.96
N ARG A 456 -22.15 6.21 7.33
CA ARG A 456 -22.23 4.85 7.90
C ARG A 456 -21.05 3.95 7.61
N LYS A 457 -20.34 4.17 6.50
CA LYS A 457 -19.36 3.20 5.98
C LYS A 457 -17.92 3.68 6.17
N LEU A 458 -16.98 2.74 6.13
CA LEU A 458 -15.56 3.07 6.11
C LEU A 458 -15.21 3.82 4.82
N VAL A 459 -14.31 4.78 4.95
CA VAL A 459 -13.64 5.44 3.83
C VAL A 459 -12.15 5.12 3.92
N VAL A 460 -11.63 4.45 2.90
CA VAL A 460 -10.28 3.86 2.87
C VAL A 460 -9.49 4.42 1.70
N PHE A 461 -8.22 4.77 1.93
CA PHE A 461 -7.32 5.25 0.87
C PHE A 461 -5.89 4.76 1.05
N PHE A 462 -5.28 4.37 -0.06
CA PHE A 462 -3.82 4.36 -0.20
C PHE A 462 -3.30 5.80 -0.16
N TYR A 463 -2.53 6.17 0.86
CA TYR A 463 -1.86 7.48 0.92
C TYR A 463 -0.79 7.53 2.03
N GLY A 464 0.19 8.43 1.88
CA GLY A 464 1.14 8.78 2.94
C GLY A 464 2.37 7.88 3.03
N TYR A 465 3.00 7.54 1.90
CA TYR A 465 4.12 6.59 1.83
C TYR A 465 5.45 7.31 2.12
N VAL A 466 5.47 8.04 3.24
CA VAL A 466 6.48 9.05 3.58
C VAL A 466 7.87 8.45 3.81
N PHE A 467 7.97 7.14 4.00
CA PHE A 467 9.25 6.44 4.01
C PHE A 467 9.71 6.01 2.62
N GLU A 468 8.80 5.58 1.74
CA GLU A 468 9.16 4.93 0.47
C GLU A 468 9.61 5.92 -0.59
N PHE A 469 8.95 7.07 -0.64
CA PHE A 469 9.34 8.09 -1.59
C PHE A 469 10.64 8.81 -1.23
N GLY A 470 11.23 8.53 -0.06
CA GLY A 470 12.62 8.89 0.22
C GLY A 470 13.63 8.21 -0.71
N ALA A 471 13.25 7.15 -1.45
CA ALA A 471 14.11 6.46 -2.39
C ALA A 471 13.87 6.84 -3.87
N VAL A 472 12.98 7.79 -4.16
CA VAL A 472 12.69 8.24 -5.54
C VAL A 472 13.84 9.08 -6.09
N HIS A 473 14.37 8.68 -7.25
CA HIS A 473 15.54 9.30 -7.87
C HIS A 473 15.31 10.76 -8.29
N THR A 474 14.16 11.06 -8.88
CA THR A 474 13.74 12.42 -9.26
C THR A 474 13.43 13.31 -8.06
N GLY A 475 13.61 12.80 -6.84
CA GLY A 475 13.37 13.48 -5.58
C GLY A 475 12.02 13.12 -4.97
N ALA A 476 12.00 12.98 -3.65
CA ALA A 476 10.78 12.67 -2.89
C ALA A 476 9.61 13.63 -3.14
N SER A 477 9.93 14.88 -3.50
CA SER A 477 8.97 15.96 -3.78
C SER A 477 8.09 15.71 -5.01
N THR A 478 8.36 14.71 -5.84
CA THR A 478 7.58 14.43 -7.06
C THR A 478 6.42 13.44 -6.85
N ALA A 479 6.36 12.76 -5.69
CA ALA A 479 5.45 11.62 -5.49
C ALA A 479 4.01 12.00 -5.09
N GLY A 480 3.81 13.14 -4.41
CA GLY A 480 2.47 13.61 -4.00
C GLY A 480 1.98 13.13 -2.63
N HIS A 481 2.79 12.43 -1.83
CA HIS A 481 2.38 11.84 -0.53
C HIS A 481 2.82 12.63 0.72
N TYR A 482 3.56 13.74 0.58
CA TYR A 482 3.99 14.55 1.72
C TYR A 482 2.91 15.54 2.20
N GLY A 483 1.69 15.46 1.65
CA GLY A 483 0.48 16.13 2.15
C GLY A 483 -0.23 15.38 3.28
N LEU A 484 0.41 14.38 3.90
CA LEU A 484 -0.22 13.45 4.86
C LEU A 484 -0.93 14.14 6.02
N ARG A 485 -0.39 15.23 6.60
CA ARG A 485 -1.09 15.96 7.67
C ARG A 485 -2.47 16.46 7.25
N ARG A 486 -2.63 16.89 5.99
CA ARG A 486 -3.91 17.35 5.43
C ARG A 486 -4.92 16.20 5.39
N VAL A 487 -4.49 15.03 4.93
CA VAL A 487 -5.30 13.80 4.87
C VAL A 487 -5.67 13.29 6.27
N LEU A 488 -4.72 13.33 7.22
CA LEU A 488 -4.98 12.97 8.62
C LEU A 488 -6.00 13.89 9.30
N ASN A 489 -6.07 15.16 8.89
CA ASN A 489 -7.04 16.11 9.43
C ASN A 489 -8.43 15.98 8.78
N SER A 490 -8.58 15.22 7.69
CA SER A 490 -9.88 15.00 7.07
C SER A 490 -10.79 14.19 8.01
N PRO A 491 -12.00 14.68 8.35
CA PRO A 491 -12.95 13.93 9.17
C PRO A 491 -13.62 12.78 8.39
N ASP A 492 -13.47 12.78 7.07
CA ASP A 492 -14.21 11.88 6.19
C ASP A 492 -13.49 10.53 5.99
N ILE A 493 -12.19 10.46 6.28
CA ILE A 493 -11.33 9.27 6.11
C ILE A 493 -11.21 8.50 7.43
N ASP A 494 -11.48 7.20 7.41
CA ASP A 494 -11.33 6.31 8.58
C ASP A 494 -10.01 5.52 8.56
N VAL A 495 -9.57 5.08 7.37
CA VAL A 495 -8.44 4.15 7.20
C VAL A 495 -7.48 4.67 6.14
N LEU A 496 -6.18 4.61 6.43
CA LEU A 496 -5.12 4.72 5.45
C LEU A 496 -4.41 3.37 5.31
N CYS A 497 -3.98 3.04 4.09
CA CYS A 497 -3.29 1.78 3.81
C CYS A 497 -2.09 1.94 2.89
N SER A 498 -1.27 0.90 2.85
CA SER A 498 -0.21 0.65 1.86
C SER A 498 0.16 -0.83 1.87
N PRO A 499 0.90 -1.32 0.88
CA PRO A 499 1.62 -2.58 1.01
C PRO A 499 2.54 -2.59 2.24
N ILE A 500 3.00 -3.76 2.66
CA ILE A 500 4.20 -3.85 3.48
C ILE A 500 5.39 -3.34 2.65
N SER A 501 6.31 -2.58 3.26
CA SER A 501 7.49 -2.06 2.55
C SER A 501 8.19 -3.16 1.76
N TYR A 502 8.51 -2.91 0.48
CA TYR A 502 9.36 -3.82 -0.31
C TYR A 502 10.81 -3.87 0.18
N PHE A 503 11.17 -3.08 1.19
CA PHE A 503 12.44 -3.19 1.91
C PHE A 503 12.27 -3.93 3.23
N ASP A 504 13.23 -4.80 3.54
CA ASP A 504 13.34 -5.49 4.83
C ASP A 504 12.09 -6.31 5.17
N ARG A 505 11.52 -7.01 4.18
CA ARG A 505 10.28 -7.82 4.32
C ARG A 505 10.45 -9.34 4.19
N GLY A 506 11.58 -9.81 3.66
CA GLY A 506 11.84 -11.26 3.53
C GLY A 506 11.93 -11.97 4.88
N LEU A 507 12.30 -13.25 4.84
CA LEU A 507 12.18 -14.15 6.01
C LEU A 507 12.90 -13.64 7.27
N ASP A 508 14.00 -12.89 7.15
CA ASP A 508 14.75 -12.30 8.28
C ASP A 508 14.49 -10.79 8.47
N GLY A 509 13.50 -10.23 7.76
CA GLY A 509 13.13 -8.82 7.75
C GLY A 509 12.07 -8.43 8.78
N GLY A 510 11.85 -7.12 8.97
CA GLY A 510 10.92 -6.55 9.94
C GLY A 510 9.50 -6.26 9.45
N ALA A 511 9.25 -6.36 8.13
CA ALA A 511 8.02 -5.94 7.48
C ALA A 511 7.59 -4.48 7.81
N PRO A 512 8.46 -3.48 7.59
CA PRO A 512 8.17 -2.12 8.01
C PRO A 512 6.95 -1.51 7.31
N SER A 513 6.20 -0.67 8.02
CA SER A 513 5.11 0.14 7.46
C SER A 513 5.67 1.26 6.57
N MET A 514 4.99 1.58 5.46
CA MET A 514 5.39 2.63 4.51
C MET A 514 5.16 4.07 5.02
N THR A 515 4.45 4.24 6.14
CA THR A 515 4.03 5.54 6.68
C THR A 515 4.48 5.81 8.11
N ALA A 516 4.27 7.03 8.61
CA ALA A 516 4.33 7.37 10.03
C ALA A 516 3.08 6.84 10.78
N ALA A 517 3.04 5.52 10.97
CA ALA A 517 1.80 4.81 11.30
C ALA A 517 1.23 5.18 12.67
N GLU A 518 2.08 5.47 13.65
CA GLU A 518 1.61 5.94 14.96
C GLU A 518 1.01 7.35 14.89
N SER A 519 1.43 8.20 13.95
CA SER A 519 0.73 9.48 13.68
C SER A 519 -0.63 9.30 13.03
N VAL A 520 -0.84 8.23 12.24
CA VAL A 520 -2.17 7.86 11.73
C VAL A 520 -3.10 7.54 12.91
N ALA A 521 -2.61 6.74 13.87
CA ALA A 521 -3.35 6.41 15.08
C ALA A 521 -3.65 7.63 15.95
N LEU A 522 -2.67 8.55 16.14
CA LEU A 522 -2.87 9.80 16.88
C LEU A 522 -3.90 10.73 16.24
N ALA A 523 -4.12 10.63 14.92
CA ALA A 523 -5.18 11.34 14.20
C ALA A 523 -6.55 10.65 14.29
N GLY A 524 -6.66 9.57 15.08
CA GLY A 524 -7.89 8.80 15.25
C GLY A 524 -8.24 7.90 14.07
N LYS A 525 -7.27 7.60 13.20
CA LYS A 525 -7.45 6.76 12.02
C LYS A 525 -6.77 5.42 12.20
N MET A 526 -7.23 4.41 11.47
CA MET A 526 -6.57 3.11 11.44
C MET A 526 -5.54 3.07 10.31
N TRP A 527 -4.38 2.48 10.59
CA TRP A 527 -3.46 2.03 9.55
C TRP A 527 -3.77 0.58 9.20
N LEU A 528 -3.83 0.27 7.91
CA LEU A 528 -4.11 -1.06 7.36
C LEU A 528 -2.95 -1.47 6.44
N ASN A 529 -2.26 -2.56 6.78
CA ASN A 529 -1.27 -3.14 5.87
C ASN A 529 -1.98 -4.00 4.82
N GLU A 530 -1.72 -3.74 3.56
CA GLU A 530 -1.88 -4.70 2.47
C GLU A 530 -0.69 -5.68 2.55
N ASP A 531 -0.95 -6.85 3.09
CA ASP A 531 0.00 -7.96 3.22
C ASP A 531 -0.01 -8.77 1.91
N ASP A 532 0.74 -8.26 0.95
CA ASP A 532 1.11 -8.88 -0.33
C ASP A 532 2.39 -9.72 -0.22
N THR A 533 2.63 -10.35 0.95
CA THR A 533 3.79 -11.23 1.12
C THR A 533 3.66 -12.46 0.22
N ALA A 534 4.64 -12.64 -0.68
CA ALA A 534 4.69 -13.76 -1.59
C ALA A 534 4.83 -15.10 -0.83
N THR A 535 3.76 -15.87 -0.80
CA THR A 535 3.71 -17.19 -0.15
C THR A 535 4.40 -18.24 -1.00
N TYR A 536 4.56 -19.46 -0.45
CA TYR A 536 5.10 -20.56 -1.25
C TYR A 536 4.24 -20.94 -2.47
N LEU A 537 2.94 -20.59 -2.46
CA LEU A 537 2.03 -20.79 -3.58
C LEU A 537 2.12 -19.69 -4.64
N SER A 538 2.70 -18.54 -4.32
CA SER A 538 2.80 -17.42 -5.26
C SER A 538 3.51 -17.82 -6.56
N SER A 539 3.01 -17.35 -7.69
CA SER A 539 3.60 -17.58 -9.01
C SER A 539 3.83 -16.23 -9.72
N GLY A 540 4.64 -16.27 -10.79
CA GLY A 540 4.98 -15.08 -11.56
C GLY A 540 5.98 -14.15 -10.89
N ASP A 541 6.03 -12.92 -11.38
CA ASP A 541 6.96 -11.85 -11.03
C ASP A 541 6.24 -10.63 -10.44
N ALA A 542 5.10 -10.86 -9.78
CA ALA A 542 4.37 -9.83 -9.04
C ALA A 542 5.30 -9.13 -8.02
N PRO A 543 5.13 -7.83 -7.75
CA PRO A 543 5.94 -7.10 -6.77
C PRO A 543 6.18 -7.89 -5.47
N GLY A 544 7.44 -7.93 -5.02
CA GLY A 544 7.86 -8.72 -3.85
C GLY A 544 8.25 -10.17 -4.14
N TRP A 545 8.09 -10.67 -5.38
CA TRP A 545 8.44 -12.05 -5.75
C TRP A 545 9.88 -12.47 -5.43
N THR A 546 10.82 -11.51 -5.38
CA THR A 546 12.24 -11.79 -5.08
C THR A 546 12.46 -12.29 -3.66
N GLU A 547 11.54 -11.99 -2.75
CA GLU A 547 11.57 -12.40 -1.34
C GLU A 547 10.70 -13.64 -1.08
N LYS A 548 10.17 -14.28 -2.14
CA LYS A 548 9.31 -15.46 -2.04
C LYS A 548 9.99 -16.59 -1.26
N VAL A 549 9.28 -17.12 -0.27
CA VAL A 549 9.64 -18.35 0.44
C VAL A 549 9.08 -19.59 -0.26
N THR A 550 9.66 -20.77 -0.02
CA THR A 550 9.32 -22.00 -0.77
C THR A 550 8.59 -23.06 0.04
N THR A 551 8.33 -22.80 1.32
CA THR A 551 7.63 -23.74 2.21
C THR A 551 6.46 -23.08 2.94
N LEU A 552 5.46 -23.88 3.31
CA LEU A 552 4.36 -23.45 4.18
C LEU A 552 4.88 -22.97 5.54
N ALA A 553 5.94 -23.60 6.07
CA ALA A 553 6.51 -23.24 7.37
C ALA A 553 7.10 -21.82 7.36
N ASP A 554 7.88 -21.48 6.33
CA ASP A 554 8.46 -20.15 6.18
C ASP A 554 7.38 -19.10 5.87
N THR A 555 6.39 -19.45 5.05
CA THR A 555 5.21 -18.58 4.80
C THR A 555 4.52 -18.26 6.12
N ASN A 556 4.26 -19.27 6.94
CA ASN A 556 3.63 -19.08 8.23
C ASN A 556 4.52 -18.25 9.19
N ALA A 557 5.84 -18.35 9.10
CA ALA A 557 6.74 -17.55 9.93
C ALA A 557 6.64 -16.04 9.59
N GLU A 558 6.57 -15.70 8.30
CA GLU A 558 6.38 -14.32 7.82
C GLU A 558 4.98 -13.79 8.16
N LEU A 559 3.92 -14.56 7.91
CA LEU A 559 2.55 -14.16 8.23
C LEU A 559 2.37 -13.95 9.75
N VAL A 560 2.96 -14.82 10.57
CA VAL A 560 2.91 -14.67 12.03
C VAL A 560 3.70 -13.45 12.50
N ARG A 561 4.85 -13.13 11.86
CA ARG A 561 5.58 -11.88 12.11
C ARG A 561 4.69 -10.67 11.80
N ASN A 562 4.11 -10.63 10.59
CA ASN A 562 3.33 -9.50 10.08
C ASN A 562 2.16 -9.20 11.02
N VAL A 563 1.31 -10.20 11.28
CA VAL A 563 0.15 -10.02 12.17
C VAL A 563 0.56 -9.75 13.61
N GLY A 564 1.67 -10.36 14.06
CA GLY A 564 2.21 -10.13 15.41
C GLY A 564 2.53 -8.66 15.66
N GLN A 565 3.27 -8.01 14.76
CA GLN A 565 3.56 -6.58 14.92
C GLN A 565 2.32 -5.70 14.71
N GLU A 566 1.42 -6.08 13.80
CA GLU A 566 0.21 -5.32 13.50
C GLU A 566 -0.72 -5.30 14.71
N ALA A 567 -0.93 -6.45 15.37
CA ALA A 567 -1.72 -6.52 16.58
C ALA A 567 -1.13 -5.64 17.70
N ILE A 568 0.19 -5.70 17.92
CA ILE A 568 0.89 -4.90 18.94
C ILE A 568 0.75 -3.38 18.68
N ARG A 569 0.79 -2.97 17.40
CA ARG A 569 0.74 -1.57 16.97
C ARG A 569 -0.68 -1.06 16.69
N ASN A 570 -1.71 -1.91 16.88
CA ASN A 570 -3.13 -1.64 16.60
C ASN A 570 -3.45 -1.40 15.11
N PHE A 571 -2.82 -2.15 14.22
CA PHE A 571 -3.06 -2.10 12.78
C PHE A 571 -4.07 -3.14 12.32
N GLY A 572 -4.73 -2.82 11.22
CA GLY A 572 -5.44 -3.79 10.41
C GLY A 572 -4.51 -4.54 9.47
N THR A 573 -4.98 -5.69 9.01
CA THR A 573 -4.35 -6.51 7.97
C THR A 573 -5.35 -6.80 6.88
N TRP A 574 -4.89 -6.68 5.65
CA TRP A 574 -5.50 -7.23 4.45
C TRP A 574 -4.51 -8.27 3.94
N TRP A 575 -4.88 -9.54 3.81
CA TRP A 575 -4.06 -10.56 3.12
C TRP A 575 -4.37 -10.59 1.63
N MET A 576 -3.37 -10.35 0.78
CA MET A 576 -3.56 -10.08 -0.65
C MET A 576 -3.08 -11.22 -1.53
N ASP A 577 -4.00 -11.79 -2.31
CA ASP A 577 -3.63 -12.56 -3.51
C ASP A 577 -3.38 -11.61 -4.69
N LEU A 578 -2.21 -10.95 -4.70
CA LEU A 578 -1.87 -9.90 -5.67
C LEU A 578 -1.86 -10.42 -7.11
N GLY A 579 -1.34 -11.63 -7.31
CA GLY A 579 -1.28 -12.29 -8.62
C GLY A 579 -2.58 -12.97 -9.04
N SER A 580 -3.63 -12.96 -8.20
CA SER A 580 -4.85 -13.73 -8.41
C SER A 580 -4.58 -15.23 -8.67
N SER A 581 -3.49 -15.77 -8.12
CA SER A 581 -3.00 -17.11 -8.40
C SER A 581 -3.12 -18.07 -7.21
N GLY A 582 -3.92 -17.70 -6.21
CA GLY A 582 -4.23 -18.55 -5.08
C GLY A 582 -3.19 -18.49 -3.96
N TRP A 583 -2.59 -17.32 -3.72
CA TRP A 583 -1.51 -17.17 -2.74
C TRP A 583 -1.90 -17.63 -1.33
N PHE A 584 -3.18 -17.56 -0.97
CA PHE A 584 -3.74 -17.99 0.31
C PHE A 584 -4.65 -19.23 0.17
N ASN A 585 -4.49 -20.02 -0.89
CA ASN A 585 -5.31 -21.20 -1.16
C ASN A 585 -4.80 -22.49 -0.48
N ASP A 586 -4.23 -22.37 0.73
CA ASP A 586 -3.87 -23.50 1.60
C ASP A 586 -4.46 -23.32 3.00
N PRO A 587 -5.24 -24.28 3.53
CA PRO A 587 -5.85 -24.17 4.86
C PRO A 587 -4.81 -24.04 6.00
N GLY A 588 -3.60 -24.55 5.83
CA GLY A 588 -2.53 -24.47 6.83
C GLY A 588 -2.02 -23.05 7.07
N MET A 589 -2.17 -22.14 6.10
CA MET A 589 -1.91 -20.70 6.32
C MET A 589 -2.99 -20.10 7.22
N TRP A 590 -4.26 -20.39 6.93
CA TRP A 590 -5.40 -19.91 7.71
C TRP A 590 -5.43 -20.47 9.13
N ASP A 591 -4.99 -21.72 9.33
CA ASP A 591 -4.82 -22.32 10.65
C ASP A 591 -3.77 -21.56 11.48
N ALA A 592 -2.65 -21.15 10.87
CA ALA A 592 -1.62 -20.35 11.54
C ALA A 592 -2.15 -18.96 11.90
N LEU A 593 -2.87 -18.30 10.98
CA LEU A 593 -3.51 -17.01 11.22
C LEU A 593 -4.59 -17.07 12.30
N ALA A 594 -5.38 -18.15 12.35
CA ALA A 594 -6.42 -18.35 13.36
C ALA A 594 -5.85 -18.41 14.78
N ARG A 595 -4.63 -18.95 14.97
CA ARG A 595 -3.97 -19.01 16.29
C ARG A 595 -3.63 -17.64 16.87
N LEU A 596 -3.42 -16.63 16.01
CA LEU A 596 -3.16 -15.25 16.45
C LEU A 596 -4.36 -14.57 17.10
N LYS A 597 -5.55 -15.20 17.05
CA LYS A 597 -6.71 -14.81 17.86
C LYS A 597 -6.35 -14.69 19.36
N ALA A 598 -5.45 -15.52 19.86
CA ALA A 598 -4.98 -15.47 21.26
C ALA A 598 -4.18 -14.19 21.60
N LEU A 599 -3.63 -13.50 20.59
CA LEU A 599 -3.01 -12.18 20.71
C LEU A 599 -4.04 -11.06 20.48
N ASP A 600 -4.86 -11.21 19.44
CA ASP A 600 -5.84 -10.19 19.01
C ASP A 600 -6.94 -9.94 20.04
N GLU A 601 -7.59 -10.99 20.56
CA GLU A 601 -8.77 -10.84 21.41
C GLU A 601 -8.50 -10.06 22.70
N PRO A 602 -7.42 -10.33 23.46
CA PRO A 602 -7.10 -9.53 24.64
C PRO A 602 -6.86 -8.05 24.31
N LEU A 603 -6.16 -7.75 23.21
CA LEU A 603 -5.90 -6.38 22.77
C LEU A 603 -7.17 -5.68 22.25
N LEU A 604 -8.09 -6.43 21.64
CA LEU A 604 -9.38 -5.90 21.19
C LEU A 604 -10.31 -5.56 22.36
N GLN A 605 -10.35 -6.43 23.38
CA GLN A 605 -11.13 -6.24 24.62
C GLN A 605 -10.57 -5.10 25.47
N GLN A 606 -9.24 -5.01 25.57
CA GLN A 606 -8.51 -3.99 26.32
C GLN A 606 -7.55 -3.23 25.38
N PRO A 607 -8.07 -2.34 24.53
CA PRO A 607 -7.25 -1.54 23.62
C PRO A 607 -6.19 -0.78 24.41
N THR A 608 -4.94 -0.94 24.00
CA THR A 608 -3.81 -0.24 24.59
C THR A 608 -3.11 0.56 23.51
N PRO A 609 -3.00 1.90 23.63
CA PRO A 609 -2.24 2.72 22.71
C PRO A 609 -0.77 2.24 22.64
N TYR A 610 -0.21 2.22 21.43
CA TYR A 610 1.19 1.85 21.24
C TYR A 610 2.09 3.07 21.50
N HIS A 611 2.78 3.09 22.65
CA HIS A 611 3.65 4.18 23.07
C HIS A 611 5.06 3.67 23.43
N PRO A 612 5.88 3.33 22.43
CA PRO A 612 7.24 2.87 22.65
C PRO A 612 8.17 3.97 23.17
N GLU A 613 9.25 3.56 23.84
CA GLU A 613 10.24 4.47 24.42
C GLU A 613 11.17 5.13 23.39
N VAL A 614 11.12 4.67 22.14
CA VAL A 614 11.86 5.19 20.97
C VAL A 614 10.87 5.73 19.93
N ALA A 615 11.06 6.99 19.54
CA ALA A 615 10.28 7.65 18.48
C ALA A 615 11.17 7.97 17.28
N ALA A 616 10.88 7.38 16.12
CA ALA A 616 11.40 7.82 14.83
C ALA A 616 10.50 8.94 14.29
N VAL A 617 11.08 10.10 14.00
CA VAL A 617 10.35 11.33 13.70
C VAL A 617 10.69 11.82 12.30
N LEU A 618 9.66 12.02 11.48
CA LEU A 618 9.75 12.57 10.12
C LEU A 618 9.10 13.94 10.04
N ASP A 619 9.74 14.83 9.29
CA ASP A 619 9.17 16.09 8.86
C ASP A 619 8.81 16.05 7.38
N LEU A 620 7.55 16.36 7.07
CA LEU A 620 7.03 16.32 5.69
C LEU A 620 7.53 17.52 4.87
N ARG A 621 7.71 18.69 5.53
CA ARG A 621 8.16 19.91 4.85
C ARG A 621 9.58 19.76 4.33
N SER A 622 10.47 19.19 5.12
CA SER A 622 11.86 18.92 4.71
C SER A 622 11.96 18.08 3.43
N MET A 623 11.04 17.14 3.23
CA MET A 623 11.04 16.29 2.02
C MET A 623 10.65 17.05 0.75
N CYS A 624 9.94 18.17 0.88
CA CYS A 624 9.62 19.05 -0.25
C CYS A 624 10.84 19.87 -0.74
N HIS A 625 11.93 19.90 0.03
CA HIS A 625 13.20 20.55 -0.34
C HIS A 625 14.23 19.60 -0.95
N VAL A 626 13.92 18.31 -1.08
CA VAL A 626 14.85 17.33 -1.65
C VAL A 626 14.89 17.50 -3.17
N ALA A 627 16.08 17.71 -3.71
CA ALA A 627 16.34 17.79 -5.14
C ALA A 627 16.49 16.39 -5.77
N GLU A 628 16.52 16.34 -7.09
CA GLU A 628 16.89 15.12 -7.83
C GLU A 628 18.30 14.64 -7.44
N GLY A 629 18.49 13.33 -7.36
CA GLY A 629 19.72 12.73 -6.85
C GLY A 629 19.83 12.78 -5.32
N GLY A 630 18.87 13.41 -4.63
CA GLY A 630 18.82 13.52 -3.18
C GLY A 630 18.56 12.20 -2.45
N GLU A 631 18.13 11.15 -3.16
CA GLU A 631 18.00 9.79 -2.64
C GLU A 631 19.30 9.24 -2.09
N ILE A 632 20.46 9.78 -2.52
CA ILE A 632 21.76 9.48 -1.91
C ILE A 632 21.77 9.73 -0.38
N VAL A 633 20.94 10.65 0.11
CA VAL A 633 20.74 10.92 1.53
C VAL A 633 19.44 10.31 2.04
N THR A 634 18.31 10.57 1.38
CA THR A 634 17.00 10.19 1.91
C THR A 634 16.76 8.68 1.91
N ARG A 635 17.38 7.92 1.00
CA ARG A 635 17.29 6.46 1.03
C ARG A 635 17.90 5.88 2.32
N PRO A 636 19.19 6.07 2.64
CA PRO A 636 19.75 5.55 3.89
C PRO A 636 19.17 6.23 5.14
N ALA A 637 18.87 7.54 5.11
CA ALA A 637 18.44 8.29 6.29
C ALA A 637 16.94 8.13 6.64
N VAL A 638 16.09 7.82 5.65
CA VAL A 638 14.62 7.71 5.83
C VAL A 638 14.13 6.32 5.47
N TYR A 639 14.28 5.89 4.20
CA TYR A 639 13.77 4.60 3.71
C TYR A 639 14.33 3.41 4.50
N GLU A 640 15.67 3.34 4.58
CA GLU A 640 16.40 2.20 5.16
C GLU A 640 16.55 2.29 6.68
N ALA A 641 16.34 3.46 7.28
CA ALA A 641 16.50 3.70 8.72
C ALA A 641 15.60 2.80 9.59
N ARG A 642 14.48 2.33 9.05
CA ARG A 642 13.54 1.42 9.73
C ARG A 642 14.16 0.08 10.10
N LYS A 643 15.13 -0.42 9.33
CA LYS A 643 15.83 -1.69 9.60
C LYS A 643 16.66 -1.63 10.89
N PRO A 644 17.63 -0.71 11.05
CA PRO A 644 18.40 -0.62 12.29
C PRO A 644 17.54 -0.17 13.49
N LEU A 645 16.50 0.64 13.26
CA LEU A 645 15.50 0.97 14.29
C LEU A 645 14.79 -0.29 14.82
N GLY A 646 14.27 -1.13 13.92
CA GLY A 646 13.62 -2.39 14.27
C GLY A 646 14.54 -3.36 14.99
N ARG A 647 15.83 -3.38 14.63
CA ARG A 647 16.83 -4.30 15.20
C ARG A 647 17.52 -3.79 16.46
N THR A 648 17.15 -2.64 17.00
CA THR A 648 17.86 -2.03 18.13
C THR A 648 17.78 -2.84 19.43
N GLY A 649 16.77 -3.73 19.53
CA GLY A 649 16.47 -4.51 20.73
C GLY A 649 15.43 -3.87 21.65
N ALA A 650 14.72 -2.84 21.17
CA ALA A 650 13.61 -2.18 21.82
C ALA A 650 12.51 -1.85 20.79
N PRO A 651 11.24 -1.73 21.22
CA PRO A 651 10.17 -1.26 20.36
C PRO A 651 10.39 0.21 19.95
N TYR A 652 9.95 0.57 18.75
CA TYR A 652 9.97 1.95 18.26
C TYR A 652 8.67 2.29 17.53
N GLY A 653 8.31 3.58 17.52
CA GLY A 653 7.16 4.11 16.79
C GLY A 653 7.58 5.13 15.75
N GLN A 654 6.71 5.38 14.77
CA GLN A 654 6.95 6.22 13.61
C GLN A 654 5.96 7.41 13.64
N TYR A 655 6.51 8.62 13.74
CA TYR A 655 5.74 9.82 14.02
C TYR A 655 6.07 10.96 13.07
N LEU A 656 5.09 11.83 12.86
CA LEU A 656 5.27 13.13 12.23
C LEU A 656 5.77 14.15 13.26
N LEU A 657 6.63 15.06 12.82
CA LEU A 657 7.21 16.12 13.64
C LEU A 657 6.15 16.97 14.36
N ASP A 658 5.05 17.28 13.67
CA ASP A 658 3.96 18.07 14.24
C ASP A 658 3.38 17.45 15.51
N ASP A 659 3.30 16.12 15.60
CA ASP A 659 2.76 15.45 16.78
C ASP A 659 3.72 15.54 17.97
N VAL A 660 5.03 15.59 17.71
CA VAL A 660 6.05 15.86 18.73
C VAL A 660 5.92 17.29 19.25
N ILE A 661 5.82 18.28 18.36
CA ILE A 661 5.67 19.70 18.74
C ILE A 661 4.36 19.92 19.51
N ALA A 662 3.28 19.25 19.09
CA ALA A 662 1.99 19.24 19.78
C ALA A 662 2.00 18.43 21.09
N ARG A 663 3.13 17.84 21.49
CA ARG A 663 3.33 17.03 22.70
C ARG A 663 2.41 15.81 22.80
N ARG A 664 2.02 15.25 21.65
CA ARG A 664 1.26 14.00 21.55
C ARG A 664 2.17 12.77 21.62
N VAL A 665 3.48 12.95 21.47
CA VAL A 665 4.49 11.89 21.50
C VAL A 665 5.36 12.04 22.74
N GLN A 666 5.39 11.00 23.59
CA GLN A 666 6.24 10.93 24.77
C GLN A 666 7.16 9.72 24.68
N SER A 667 8.47 9.98 24.56
CA SER A 667 9.49 8.94 24.44
C SER A 667 10.76 9.35 25.17
N LYS A 668 11.61 8.37 25.52
CA LYS A 668 12.92 8.61 26.13
C LYS A 668 13.97 8.98 25.09
N LEU A 669 13.83 8.41 23.89
CA LEU A 669 14.70 8.64 22.74
C LEU A 669 13.89 9.13 21.54
N TYR A 670 14.27 10.29 20.99
CA TYR A 670 13.74 10.81 19.73
C TYR A 670 14.81 10.74 18.65
N VAL A 671 14.48 10.17 17.50
CA VAL A 671 15.34 10.07 16.32
C VAL A 671 14.75 10.94 15.22
N PHE A 672 15.26 12.15 15.05
CA PHE A 672 14.80 13.08 14.01
C PHE A 672 15.52 12.76 12.70
N LEU A 673 14.83 12.01 11.83
CA LEU A 673 15.40 11.48 10.60
C LEU A 673 15.71 12.56 9.57
N ASN A 674 14.86 13.59 9.50
CA ASN A 674 14.94 14.61 8.46
C ASN A 674 14.42 16.00 8.89
N ALA A 675 14.57 16.39 10.15
CA ALA A 675 14.11 17.71 10.63
C ALA A 675 15.02 18.86 10.14
N TRP A 676 15.01 19.11 8.83
CA TRP A 676 15.97 19.98 8.13
C TRP A 676 15.42 21.38 7.87
N CYS A 677 14.12 21.50 7.59
CA CYS A 677 13.40 22.75 7.35
C CYS A 677 12.50 23.06 8.54
N LEU A 678 12.85 24.11 9.29
CA LEU A 678 12.19 24.46 10.54
C LEU A 678 12.17 25.96 10.76
N SER A 679 11.04 26.49 11.21
CA SER A 679 10.96 27.82 11.82
C SER A 679 11.57 27.84 13.23
N ALA A 680 11.89 29.05 13.70
CA ALA A 680 12.34 29.28 15.08
C ALA A 680 11.33 28.75 16.13
N ALA A 681 10.03 28.90 15.86
CA ALA A 681 8.98 28.39 16.73
C ALA A 681 8.95 26.85 16.78
N GLN A 682 9.14 26.18 15.64
CA GLN A 682 9.24 24.71 15.60
C GLN A 682 10.49 24.23 16.34
N ARG A 683 11.67 24.85 16.13
CA ARG A 683 12.89 24.50 16.88
C ARG A 683 12.68 24.59 18.40
N ALA A 684 12.12 25.71 18.86
CA ALA A 684 11.80 25.91 20.28
C ALA A 684 10.77 24.88 20.78
N GLY A 685 9.73 24.60 19.99
CA GLY A 685 8.70 23.62 20.29
C GLY A 685 9.27 22.20 20.45
N ILE A 686 10.16 21.78 19.56
CA ILE A 686 10.85 20.48 19.62
C ILE A 686 11.65 20.38 20.91
N LEU A 687 12.50 21.37 21.20
CA LEU A 687 13.35 21.37 22.40
C LEU A 687 12.54 21.38 23.69
N GLN A 688 11.40 22.06 23.70
CA GLN A 688 10.51 22.10 24.85
C GLN A 688 9.75 20.78 25.03
N ALA A 689 9.22 20.20 23.94
CA ALA A 689 8.47 18.94 23.97
C ALA A 689 9.34 17.74 24.35
N THR A 690 10.62 17.78 24.01
CA THR A 690 11.58 16.67 24.24
C THR A 690 12.56 16.95 25.39
N ARG A 691 12.26 17.95 26.24
CA ARG A 691 13.17 18.35 27.33
C ARG A 691 13.43 17.18 28.28
N GLY A 692 14.70 16.87 28.51
CA GLY A 692 15.15 15.75 29.34
C GLY A 692 15.31 14.43 28.58
N SER A 693 14.75 14.30 27.38
CA SER A 693 14.94 13.12 26.51
C SER A 693 16.24 13.21 25.71
N THR A 694 16.74 12.06 25.27
CA THR A 694 17.85 11.97 24.32
C THR A 694 17.33 12.23 22.91
N ARG A 695 18.10 12.97 22.11
CA ARG A 695 17.76 13.29 20.71
C ARG A 695 18.90 12.88 19.78
N ILE A 696 18.54 12.23 18.68
CA ILE A 696 19.42 12.02 17.53
C ILE A 696 19.01 12.99 16.43
N TRP A 697 19.98 13.68 15.87
CA TRP A 697 19.81 14.62 14.77
C TRP A 697 20.53 14.11 13.53
N CYS A 698 19.76 13.73 12.50
CA CYS A 698 20.31 13.15 11.29
C CYS A 698 20.60 14.20 10.21
N TYR A 699 21.81 14.15 9.67
CA TYR A 699 22.31 14.88 8.50
C TYR A 699 22.36 16.42 8.63
N ALA A 700 21.27 17.13 8.35
CA ALA A 700 21.23 18.59 8.23
C ALA A 700 20.18 19.25 9.15
N PRO A 701 20.17 18.95 10.47
CA PRO A 701 19.10 19.36 11.39
C PRO A 701 18.97 20.88 11.49
N GLY A 702 17.82 21.43 11.09
CA GLY A 702 17.53 22.86 11.12
C GLY A 702 18.35 23.72 10.16
N TYR A 703 18.93 23.13 9.10
CA TYR A 703 19.74 23.87 8.14
C TYR A 703 18.93 24.90 7.33
N LEU A 704 17.68 24.58 7.00
CA LEU A 704 16.76 25.50 6.33
C LEU A 704 15.89 26.18 7.41
N ASP A 705 16.09 27.47 7.60
CA ASP A 705 15.41 28.29 8.62
C ASP A 705 14.27 29.07 8.00
N GLU A 706 13.04 28.77 8.43
CA GLU A 706 11.83 29.44 7.97
C GLU A 706 11.51 30.66 8.84
N ASN A 707 11.39 31.82 8.20
CA ASN A 707 10.99 33.07 8.82
C ASN A 707 9.86 33.73 8.01
N GLY A 708 8.62 33.47 8.43
CA GLY A 708 7.43 33.96 7.74
C GLY A 708 7.30 33.37 6.34
N ALA A 709 7.38 34.20 5.30
CA ALA A 709 7.30 33.75 3.91
C ALA A 709 8.67 33.42 3.30
N SER A 710 9.78 33.63 4.01
CA SER A 710 11.13 33.36 3.51
C SER A 710 11.74 32.14 4.21
N THR A 711 12.56 31.40 3.49
CA THR A 711 13.36 30.29 4.03
C THR A 711 14.80 30.51 3.57
N THR A 712 15.75 30.35 4.49
CA THR A 712 17.18 30.62 4.25
C THR A 712 18.05 29.50 4.83
N GLN A 713 19.29 29.39 4.37
CA GLN A 713 20.26 28.46 4.96
C GLN A 713 20.90 29.07 6.22
N SER A 714 20.93 28.36 7.34
CA SER A 714 21.34 28.92 8.63
C SER A 714 22.03 27.90 9.54
N VAL A 715 23.36 28.00 9.65
CA VAL A 715 24.13 27.23 10.66
C VAL A 715 23.84 27.66 12.10
N THR A 716 23.36 28.90 12.30
CA THR A 716 22.91 29.38 13.61
C THR A 716 21.67 28.62 14.07
N ALA A 717 20.70 28.42 13.18
CA ALA A 717 19.50 27.64 13.47
C ALA A 717 19.84 26.17 13.83
N MET A 718 20.81 25.59 13.14
CA MET A 718 21.33 24.26 13.48
C MET A 718 21.91 24.21 14.90
N ARG A 719 22.67 25.25 15.29
CA ARG A 719 23.25 25.35 16.64
C ARG A 719 22.19 25.51 17.72
N GLU A 720 21.19 26.34 17.48
CA GLU A 720 20.05 26.51 18.39
C GLU A 720 19.34 25.18 18.66
N LEU A 721 19.12 24.39 17.61
CA LEU A 721 18.42 23.11 17.70
C LEU A 721 19.26 22.00 18.34
N THR A 722 20.51 21.87 17.94
CA THR A 722 21.33 20.69 18.28
C THR A 722 22.26 20.89 19.46
N GLY A 723 22.64 22.15 19.76
CA GLY A 723 23.69 22.49 20.71
C GLY A 723 25.12 22.27 20.19
N PHE A 724 25.29 21.98 18.89
CA PHE A 724 26.59 21.89 18.22
C PHE A 724 26.83 23.07 17.28
N ASN A 725 28.07 23.52 17.17
CA ASN A 725 28.49 24.41 16.09
C ASN A 725 28.72 23.58 14.82
N LEU A 726 27.65 23.27 14.10
CA LEU A 726 27.72 22.52 12.86
C LEU A 726 28.26 23.41 11.73
N GLN A 727 29.28 22.93 11.02
CA GLN A 727 29.94 23.66 9.94
C GLN A 727 29.94 22.82 8.66
N PRO A 728 29.74 23.43 7.48
CA PRO A 728 29.85 22.73 6.21
C PRO A 728 31.24 22.10 6.03
N VAL A 729 31.28 20.87 5.52
CA VAL A 729 32.49 20.14 5.17
C VAL A 729 32.32 19.46 3.81
N THR A 730 33.44 19.15 3.14
CA THR A 730 33.43 18.51 1.82
C THR A 730 34.42 17.35 1.75
N PRO A 731 34.32 16.34 2.63
CA PRO A 731 35.14 15.15 2.52
C PRO A 731 34.84 14.42 1.20
N PRO A 732 35.77 13.60 0.68
CA PRO A 732 35.56 12.83 -0.54
C PRO A 732 34.39 11.84 -0.44
N GLN A 733 34.04 11.41 0.79
CA GLN A 733 32.95 10.49 1.07
C GLN A 733 32.22 10.92 2.35
N ALA A 734 30.89 10.82 2.35
CA ALA A 734 30.05 10.93 3.54
C ALA A 734 30.11 9.63 4.36
N TRP A 735 31.31 9.30 4.85
CA TRP A 735 31.64 8.03 5.49
C TRP A 735 32.20 8.27 6.90
N ALA A 736 31.59 7.67 7.92
CA ALA A 736 31.97 7.84 9.32
C ALA A 736 32.75 6.62 9.81
N THR A 737 33.97 6.85 10.31
CA THR A 737 34.83 5.81 10.89
C THR A 737 34.87 5.96 12.42
N PRO A 738 34.58 4.91 13.22
CA PRO A 738 34.53 5.03 14.67
C PRO A 738 35.87 5.43 15.29
N THR A 739 35.84 6.38 16.22
CA THR A 739 37.00 6.75 17.05
C THR A 739 37.19 5.76 18.20
N GLN A 740 38.27 5.90 18.96
CA GLN A 740 38.45 5.14 20.20
C GLN A 740 37.32 5.41 21.23
N ALA A 741 36.76 6.63 21.26
CA ALA A 741 35.63 6.95 22.13
C ALA A 741 34.35 6.23 21.66
N GLY A 742 34.07 6.21 20.36
CA GLY A 742 32.97 5.44 19.78
C GLY A 742 33.08 3.94 20.05
N GLN A 743 34.27 3.36 19.85
CA GLN A 743 34.52 1.94 20.09
C GLN A 743 34.29 1.53 21.55
N LYS A 744 34.68 2.38 22.52
CA LYS A 744 34.42 2.14 23.94
C LYS A 744 32.92 2.08 24.28
N LEU A 745 32.08 2.77 23.51
CA LEU A 745 30.62 2.73 23.66
C LEU A 745 29.95 1.60 22.84
N GLY A 746 30.72 0.90 22.00
CA GLY A 746 30.23 -0.22 21.19
C GLY A 746 29.95 0.12 19.72
N LEU A 747 30.38 1.28 19.22
CA LEU A 747 30.37 1.59 17.79
C LEU A 747 31.64 1.04 17.15
N THR A 748 31.53 -0.05 16.42
CA THR A 748 32.68 -0.83 15.91
C THR A 748 32.81 -0.79 14.40
N LYS A 749 31.70 -0.57 13.67
CA LYS A 749 31.70 -0.58 12.21
C LYS A 749 31.61 0.82 11.62
N PRO A 750 32.37 1.14 10.56
CA PRO A 750 32.16 2.35 9.80
C PRO A 750 30.86 2.27 8.99
N PHE A 751 30.25 3.43 8.71
CA PHE A 751 28.96 3.52 8.02
C PHE A 751 28.79 4.86 7.30
N GLY A 752 27.81 4.94 6.41
CA GLY A 752 27.50 6.12 5.61
C GLY A 752 27.45 5.78 4.13
N VAL A 753 27.69 6.78 3.28
CA VAL A 753 27.68 6.64 1.83
C VAL A 753 29.09 6.88 1.29
N ALA A 754 29.59 5.94 0.48
CA ALA A 754 30.93 5.99 -0.13
C ALA A 754 31.02 6.96 -1.32
N ARG A 755 30.35 8.12 -1.23
CA ARG A 755 30.30 9.19 -2.25
C ARG A 755 30.26 10.54 -1.54
N ALA A 756 30.69 11.60 -2.23
CA ALA A 756 30.54 12.97 -1.75
C ALA A 756 29.06 13.35 -1.66
N VAL A 757 28.69 14.09 -0.61
CA VAL A 757 27.36 14.64 -0.38
C VAL A 757 27.52 16.13 -0.11
N GLN A 758 26.67 16.95 -0.72
CA GLN A 758 26.68 18.41 -0.52
C GLN A 758 25.24 18.92 -0.33
N PRO A 759 24.97 19.74 0.70
CA PRO A 759 25.88 20.07 1.80
C PRO A 759 26.16 18.86 2.72
N LEU A 760 27.22 18.90 3.51
CA LEU A 760 27.51 17.94 4.58
C LEU A 760 28.05 18.71 5.79
N PHE A 761 27.84 18.23 7.01
CA PHE A 761 28.15 19.00 8.22
C PHE A 761 28.96 18.20 9.23
N ALA A 762 29.90 18.88 9.91
CA ALA A 762 30.66 18.34 11.04
C ALA A 762 30.43 19.17 12.31
N ALA A 763 30.48 18.51 13.47
CA ALA A 763 30.42 19.18 14.77
C ALA A 763 31.77 19.82 15.13
N ALA A 764 32.01 21.03 14.64
CA ALA A 764 33.32 21.69 14.72
C ALA A 764 33.78 22.04 16.15
N ASP A 765 32.84 22.16 17.09
CA ASP A 765 33.11 22.43 18.50
C ASP A 765 33.03 21.18 19.40
N ALA A 766 32.97 19.98 18.82
CA ALA A 766 32.97 18.73 19.59
C ALA A 766 34.35 18.45 20.19
N ARG A 767 34.38 18.12 21.50
CA ARG A 767 35.62 17.71 22.17
C ARG A 767 35.99 16.27 21.77
N PRO A 768 37.27 15.85 21.84
CA PRO A 768 37.67 14.50 21.44
C PRO A 768 36.92 13.36 22.15
N ASP A 769 36.49 13.54 23.40
CA ASP A 769 35.68 12.59 24.17
C ASP A 769 34.20 12.53 23.73
N GLU A 770 33.72 13.57 23.02
CA GLU A 770 32.37 13.65 22.46
C GLU A 770 32.29 13.06 21.04
N VAL A 771 33.41 12.98 20.31
CA VAL A 771 33.44 12.51 18.90
C VAL A 771 33.46 10.99 18.85
N LEU A 772 32.36 10.40 18.37
CA LEU A 772 32.21 8.93 18.24
C LEU A 772 32.73 8.40 16.90
N ALA A 773 32.70 9.22 15.85
CA ALA A 773 33.23 8.87 14.54
C ALA A 773 33.66 10.11 13.75
N THR A 774 34.64 9.96 12.86
CA THR A 774 35.15 11.04 12.00
C THR A 774 34.97 10.73 10.52
N TYR A 775 34.88 11.79 9.73
CA TYR A 775 34.99 11.72 8.26
C TYR A 775 36.43 11.38 7.82
N PRO A 776 36.66 11.07 6.52
CA PRO A 776 38.00 10.81 6.00
C PRO A 776 39.00 11.97 6.16
N ASP A 777 38.49 13.21 6.24
CA ASP A 777 39.31 14.42 6.49
C ASP A 777 39.59 14.67 7.98
N GLY A 778 39.11 13.79 8.87
CA GLY A 778 39.28 13.88 10.32
C GLY A 778 38.22 14.73 11.03
N SER A 779 37.33 15.41 10.31
CA SER A 779 36.27 16.21 10.92
C SER A 779 35.21 15.35 11.64
N ALA A 780 34.57 15.89 12.68
CA ALA A 780 33.67 15.15 13.57
C ALA A 780 32.31 14.84 12.91
N ALA A 781 32.18 13.60 12.42
CA ALA A 781 30.99 13.10 11.72
C ALA A 781 29.85 12.71 12.66
N VAL A 782 30.19 12.12 13.81
CA VAL A 782 29.22 11.71 14.83
C VAL A 782 29.69 12.20 16.18
N ALA A 783 28.86 12.95 16.90
CA ALA A 783 29.20 13.54 18.18
C ALA A 783 28.06 13.46 19.19
N LEU A 784 28.37 13.07 20.43
CA LEU A 784 27.43 12.96 21.55
C LEU A 784 27.81 13.94 22.66
N ARG A 785 26.88 14.82 23.06
CA ARG A 785 27.05 15.68 24.24
C ARG A 785 25.78 15.81 25.06
N THR A 786 25.92 16.29 26.29
CA THR A 786 24.79 16.71 27.12
C THR A 786 24.60 18.21 27.01
N THR A 787 23.39 18.64 26.63
CA THR A 787 23.01 20.06 26.57
C THR A 787 22.09 20.42 27.74
N ALA A 788 21.73 21.70 27.88
CA ALA A 788 20.75 22.15 28.87
C ALA A 788 19.35 21.54 28.70
N THR A 789 19.04 20.96 27.53
CA THR A 789 17.74 20.33 27.24
C THR A 789 17.81 18.80 27.25
N GLY A 790 18.98 18.21 27.55
CA GLY A 790 19.22 16.75 27.59
C GLY A 790 20.32 16.31 26.62
N PRO A 791 20.59 14.98 26.54
CA PRO A 791 21.56 14.43 25.60
C PRO A 791 21.23 14.74 24.13
N SER A 792 22.24 15.03 23.34
CA SER A 792 22.16 15.42 21.94
C SER A 792 23.23 14.66 21.15
N LEU A 793 22.80 13.82 20.21
CA LEU A 793 23.64 13.03 19.32
C LEU A 793 23.48 13.56 17.89
N PHE A 794 24.53 14.11 17.32
CA PHE A 794 24.58 14.49 15.91
C PHE A 794 25.13 13.33 15.08
N VAL A 795 24.47 13.03 13.96
CA VAL A 795 24.88 12.02 12.97
C VAL A 795 24.91 12.68 11.60
N GLY A 796 26.09 13.13 11.17
CA GLY A 796 26.24 13.91 9.94
C GLY A 796 26.25 13.07 8.66
N VAL A 797 26.58 11.77 8.73
CA VAL A 797 26.49 10.87 7.57
C VAL A 797 25.05 10.43 7.31
N PRO A 798 24.66 10.16 6.05
CA PRO A 798 23.37 9.54 5.77
C PRO A 798 23.30 8.11 6.31
N GLY A 799 22.24 7.81 7.05
CA GLY A 799 21.98 6.48 7.61
C GLY A 799 22.26 6.33 9.10
N LEU A 800 21.82 5.20 9.67
CA LEU A 800 21.94 4.84 11.08
C LEU A 800 22.39 3.38 11.20
N THR A 801 22.92 3.00 12.35
CA THR A 801 23.30 1.61 12.66
C THR A 801 22.65 1.14 13.96
N GLU A 802 22.49 -0.17 14.10
CA GLU A 802 21.99 -0.81 15.33
C GLU A 802 22.89 -0.48 16.53
N GLU A 803 24.22 -0.44 16.32
CA GLU A 803 25.21 -0.06 17.34
C GLU A 803 24.98 1.36 17.85
N LEU A 804 24.82 2.32 16.94
CA LEU A 804 24.60 3.73 17.28
C LEU A 804 23.27 3.93 18.01
N LEU A 805 22.21 3.26 17.55
CA LEU A 805 20.90 3.32 18.18
C LEU A 805 20.91 2.69 19.58
N ARG A 806 21.66 1.60 19.79
CA ARG A 806 21.86 1.02 21.14
C ARG A 806 22.63 1.95 22.07
N ILE A 807 23.64 2.66 21.58
CA ILE A 807 24.36 3.69 22.36
C ILE A 807 23.38 4.78 22.79
N ALA A 808 22.56 5.28 21.87
CA ALA A 808 21.56 6.30 22.17
C ALA A 808 20.47 5.79 23.12
N ALA A 809 19.99 4.55 22.95
CA ALA A 809 19.01 3.91 23.81
C ALA A 809 19.51 3.77 25.25
N ARG A 810 20.77 3.34 25.45
CA ARG A 810 21.38 3.30 26.79
C ARG A 810 21.51 4.67 27.41
N THR A 811 21.94 5.65 26.62
CA THR A 811 22.05 7.05 27.06
C THR A 811 20.70 7.59 27.51
N ALA A 812 19.62 7.19 26.83
CA ALA A 812 18.24 7.57 27.13
C ALA A 812 17.60 6.76 28.29
N GLY A 813 18.23 5.67 28.74
CA GLY A 813 17.60 4.74 29.69
C GLY A 813 16.38 3.99 29.11
N VAL A 814 16.38 3.75 27.80
CA VAL A 814 15.42 2.87 27.12
C VAL A 814 15.65 1.41 27.56
N HIS A 815 14.57 0.70 27.84
CA HIS A 815 14.63 -0.73 28.15
C HIS A 815 14.94 -1.55 26.90
N LEU A 816 16.14 -2.13 26.84
CA LEU A 816 16.53 -3.06 25.78
C LEU A 816 16.15 -4.48 26.18
N PHE A 817 15.17 -5.06 25.47
CA PHE A 817 14.76 -6.45 25.60
C PHE A 817 15.83 -7.41 25.09
N THR A 818 16.60 -7.01 24.09
CA THR A 818 17.72 -7.80 23.55
C THR A 818 18.95 -6.91 23.41
N GLN A 819 20.13 -7.52 23.50
CA GLN A 819 21.42 -6.84 23.30
C GLN A 819 22.01 -7.08 21.89
N SER A 820 21.32 -7.88 21.09
CA SER A 820 21.68 -8.28 19.73
C SER A 820 20.52 -8.01 18.78
N ASP A 821 20.81 -8.00 17.48
CA ASP A 821 19.83 -7.70 16.43
C ASP A 821 18.65 -8.66 16.54
N CYS A 822 17.46 -8.10 16.75
CA CYS A 822 16.19 -8.80 16.82
C CYS A 822 15.10 -7.74 16.72
N TYR A 823 14.04 -8.02 15.97
CA TYR A 823 12.88 -7.14 15.95
C TYR A 823 12.07 -7.35 17.21
N VAL A 824 11.79 -6.25 17.91
CA VAL A 824 11.12 -6.26 19.19
C VAL A 824 9.88 -5.38 19.11
N TYR A 825 8.72 -5.97 19.35
CA TYR A 825 7.46 -5.23 19.50
C TYR A 825 6.84 -5.58 20.84
N THR A 826 6.35 -4.59 21.59
CA THR A 826 5.65 -4.84 22.86
C THR A 826 4.53 -3.84 23.09
N ASN A 827 3.41 -4.35 23.61
CA ASN A 827 2.29 -3.54 24.06
C ASN A 827 1.52 -4.32 25.13
N GLY A 828 1.20 -3.67 26.25
CA GLY A 828 0.62 -4.32 27.41
C GLY A 828 1.49 -5.50 27.92
N PRO A 829 0.93 -6.71 28.09
CA PRO A 829 1.67 -7.88 28.57
C PRO A 829 2.35 -8.68 27.44
N PHE A 830 2.28 -8.23 26.20
CA PHE A 830 2.75 -8.98 25.04
C PHE A 830 4.10 -8.51 24.54
N LEU A 831 4.90 -9.46 24.06
CA LEU A 831 6.20 -9.26 23.44
C LEU A 831 6.28 -10.12 22.19
N VAL A 832 6.45 -9.51 21.02
CA VAL A 832 6.72 -10.20 19.76
C VAL A 832 8.19 -10.03 19.43
N LEU A 833 8.88 -11.16 19.29
CA LEU A 833 10.27 -11.23 18.86
C LEU A 833 10.33 -11.87 17.48
N HIS A 834 11.06 -11.25 16.55
CA HIS A 834 11.38 -11.85 15.26
C HIS A 834 12.89 -11.83 15.04
N ALA A 835 13.45 -13.00 14.75
CA ALA A 835 14.89 -13.21 14.73
C ALA A 835 15.49 -12.92 13.34
N ALA A 836 16.35 -11.91 13.25
CA ALA A 836 17.11 -11.63 12.03
C ALA A 836 18.25 -12.64 11.78
N GLN A 837 18.58 -13.46 12.78
CA GLN A 837 19.65 -14.46 12.71
C GLN A 837 19.35 -15.64 13.66
N ALA A 838 19.90 -16.80 13.33
CA ALA A 838 19.84 -17.97 14.20
C ALA A 838 20.83 -17.85 15.37
N GLY A 839 20.48 -18.41 16.53
CA GLY A 839 21.37 -18.52 17.67
C GLY A 839 20.72 -18.19 19.01
N PRO A 840 21.52 -18.15 20.09
CA PRO A 840 21.04 -17.78 21.40
C PRO A 840 20.66 -16.29 21.45
N LEU A 841 19.45 -16.01 21.93
CA LEU A 841 18.92 -14.67 22.19
C LEU A 841 18.65 -14.54 23.69
N MET A 842 19.35 -13.64 24.36
CA MET A 842 19.04 -13.30 25.75
C MET A 842 17.93 -12.25 25.77
N VAL A 843 16.77 -12.62 26.32
CA VAL A 843 15.61 -11.73 26.46
C VAL A 843 15.54 -11.20 27.89
N ASP A 844 15.57 -9.88 28.06
CA ASP A 844 15.36 -9.19 29.34
C ASP A 844 13.97 -8.56 29.37
N THR A 845 13.03 -9.17 30.09
CA THR A 845 11.66 -8.64 30.25
C THR A 845 11.58 -7.54 31.31
N GLY A 846 12.66 -7.29 32.06
CA GLY A 846 12.69 -6.38 33.20
C GLY A 846 11.84 -6.82 34.40
N LYS A 847 11.15 -7.97 34.34
CA LYS A 847 10.20 -8.42 35.36
C LYS A 847 10.42 -9.90 35.72
N ALA A 848 10.34 -10.22 37.02
CA ALA A 848 10.48 -11.58 37.54
C ALA A 848 9.20 -12.43 37.36
N SER A 849 8.67 -12.46 36.13
CA SER A 849 7.40 -13.07 35.75
C SER A 849 7.57 -14.26 34.81
N SER A 850 6.53 -15.08 34.66
CA SER A 850 6.54 -16.23 33.75
C SER A 850 6.47 -15.76 32.31
N LEU A 851 7.39 -16.23 31.47
CA LEU A 851 7.36 -16.00 30.03
C LEU A 851 6.70 -17.20 29.36
N LYS A 852 5.63 -16.95 28.61
CA LYS A 852 4.86 -17.98 27.92
C LYS A 852 4.76 -17.66 26.44
N ASP A 853 4.90 -18.67 25.59
CA ASP A 853 4.52 -18.56 24.18
C ASP A 853 3.00 -18.61 24.05
N VAL A 854 2.42 -17.56 23.47
CA VAL A 854 0.97 -17.37 23.35
C VAL A 854 0.35 -18.32 22.33
N LEU A 855 1.10 -18.68 21.29
CA LEU A 855 0.59 -19.50 20.19
C LEU A 855 0.66 -21.00 20.50
N SER A 856 1.63 -21.44 21.32
CA SER A 856 1.75 -22.84 21.75
C SER A 856 1.25 -23.10 23.19
N GLY A 857 1.12 -22.07 24.02
CA GLY A 857 0.81 -22.18 25.45
C GLY A 857 1.99 -22.64 26.31
N GLN A 858 3.15 -22.92 25.71
CA GLN A 858 4.33 -23.41 26.42
C GLN A 858 4.91 -22.32 27.34
N THR A 859 5.21 -22.68 28.59
CA THR A 859 6.00 -21.81 29.48
C THR A 859 7.48 -21.98 29.16
N LEU A 860 8.13 -20.90 28.77
CA LEU A 860 9.54 -20.89 28.32
C LEU A 860 10.51 -20.64 29.48
N GLY A 861 10.05 -20.02 30.57
CA GLY A 861 10.87 -19.75 31.75
C GLY A 861 10.28 -18.68 32.67
N ARG A 862 11.11 -18.16 33.58
CA ARG A 862 10.78 -17.05 34.46
C ARG A 862 11.86 -15.98 34.37
N GLY A 863 11.44 -14.73 34.17
CA GLY A 863 12.32 -13.57 33.99
C GLY A 863 13.06 -13.16 35.27
N PRO A 864 13.81 -12.05 35.23
CA PRO A 864 13.80 -11.05 34.16
C PRO A 864 14.60 -11.45 32.91
N ARG A 865 15.56 -12.38 33.02
CA ARG A 865 16.43 -12.76 31.89
C ARG A 865 16.27 -14.22 31.52
N ILE A 866 15.94 -14.48 30.26
CA ILE A 866 15.66 -15.82 29.74
C ILE A 866 16.45 -16.02 28.45
N PRO A 867 17.28 -17.09 28.36
CA PRO A 867 17.89 -17.47 27.09
C PRO A 867 16.85 -18.21 26.23
N LEU A 868 16.69 -17.75 25.00
CA LEU A 868 15.95 -18.45 23.95
C LEU A 868 16.94 -18.90 22.87
N VAL A 869 16.68 -20.02 22.21
CA VAL A 869 17.37 -20.40 20.98
C VAL A 869 16.39 -20.15 19.84
N MET A 870 16.75 -19.22 18.96
CA MET A 870 15.92 -18.80 17.84
C MET A 870 16.52 -19.29 16.53
N GLN A 871 15.68 -19.66 15.56
CA GLN A 871 16.07 -19.83 14.16
C GLN A 871 15.99 -18.50 13.40
N ARG A 872 16.71 -18.39 12.28
CA ARG A 872 16.58 -17.22 11.40
C ARG A 872 15.14 -17.17 10.86
N GLY A 873 14.50 -16.02 10.97
CA GLY A 873 13.11 -15.78 10.57
C GLY A 873 12.06 -16.33 11.51
N GLU A 874 12.47 -16.90 12.65
CA GLU A 874 11.52 -17.40 13.63
C GLU A 874 10.88 -16.25 14.40
N THR A 875 9.54 -16.32 14.51
CA THR A 875 8.74 -15.38 15.31
C THR A 875 8.25 -16.07 16.58
N ARG A 876 8.38 -15.39 17.72
CA ARG A 876 7.79 -15.78 19.00
C ARG A 876 6.84 -14.70 19.47
N VAL A 877 5.59 -15.08 19.72
CA VAL A 877 4.58 -14.22 20.36
C VAL A 877 4.49 -14.63 21.82
N LEU A 878 4.92 -13.75 22.70
CA LEU A 878 5.16 -14.05 24.10
C LEU A 878 4.27 -13.20 25.01
N ARG A 879 3.97 -13.74 26.19
CA ARG A 879 3.32 -13.01 27.30
C ARG A 879 4.20 -13.09 28.54
N TYR A 880 4.40 -11.96 29.21
CA TYR A 880 5.27 -11.82 30.38
C TYR A 880 4.68 -10.97 31.49
#